data_AF-A0A1T4ZKS6-F1
#
_entry.id   AF-A0A1T4ZKS6-F1
#
_cell.length_a   1.000
_cell.length_b   1.000
_cell.length_c   1.000
_cell.angle_alpha   90.00
_cell.angle_beta   90.00
_cell.angle_gamma   90.00
#
_symmetry.space_group_name_H-M   'P 1'
#
loop_
_entity.id
_entity.type
_entity.pdbx_description
1 polymer ?
#
loop_
_entity_poly.entity_id
_entity_poly.type
_entity_poly.pdbx_seq_one_letter_code
_entity_poly.pdbx_strand_id
1 'polypeptide(L)'
;MSFDTFDSGNLFFSPTQIIPDPQILSFSLGGNLPVGRSFTAITPTETNFIPTNNSDLIIGTTFDDNVFALEGNDTIYGLEGNDILGGNEQADYIFGNLGNDSIYGGQDDDTLAGGQDNDLIFGDVGSDFIVGDRGADTLFGNQNNDIIYGGKEDDLVAGGEGDDQLFGDFGDDILYGDLGADMITGGEGNDLFYIGKTMGGFAITDADIITDFTLNQDAIGLLGDLTFTALKITQGTGEYTNDTIIQDKSSNEYLAILKNVNNNSLNSDNFIFKGSDPIPEPTPAPTLEPTPSPTLAPTPIPTPVSTPDPTPVPTPAPTPDPTPIPTPAPTPDPTPIPTPAPTPVPTPLPTPDPTPVPTPIPTPIPTPVPTPLPTPIPTPDPTPVPTPTPVPLSVLGFSSANFSVNENGIPVNTITINRTGGSSGLVTAQITPTDGTATAISDYTNTPLTVTFADGDITPKTITIPIIEDTVFEPTESINLTLAITEGSATIGTQNTAILQIVDNDPSENLPLNSATYLGTTGNDSGTSVEISPVNNNIIIAGNFNGVGEIQRLQNGNTAPLSNTPLGGVVNDLDVDRDSGEIVAVGDFGIKVYDPTANTVLWSQLGTFNRVAIASDGTVATLNNSTDTITLWNAAGTQLTSTTLTGTNVNPADITIDPTTKQVFVTGYNQVTSTLQTPFLRGFDSSLNLLWKTWDFSATEVTGQNLGADTRGERITMGKDGGLYFLGRTDGGNNVFQRDGQTITQNLASKVDVDSFNNFSGAGAGTFTFHAKINPNNGIVDRGQFIVTRTSTGANSFTPNSITADEFGNVYIGGSSAFQLQNRPAKTINNQPVGAYTLGEMAVLGLSADYTIRKFWTPLTQTSDADGAKGSVNGFAVAKGQAVILGTVTQPSVATTTNAINPNPLGGNDAYLATWSV
;
A
#
# COMPACT_ATOMS: atom_id res chain seq x y z
N MET A 1 21.71 -37.09 17.46
CA MET A 1 23.02 -37.58 16.94
C MET A 1 22.93 -37.50 15.44
N SER A 2 24.01 -37.04 14.80
CA SER A 2 24.01 -36.49 13.43
C SER A 2 23.25 -35.17 13.30
N PHE A 3 23.94 -34.18 12.75
CA PHE A 3 23.37 -33.18 11.86
C PHE A 3 23.25 -33.81 10.45
N ASP A 4 22.90 -33.01 9.44
CA ASP A 4 22.81 -33.29 7.99
C ASP A 4 21.39 -33.50 7.42
N THR A 5 20.63 -32.41 7.34
CA THR A 5 19.81 -32.00 6.17
C THR A 5 19.42 -30.54 6.37
N PHE A 6 20.06 -29.62 5.63
CA PHE A 6 19.53 -28.28 5.42
C PHE A 6 18.42 -28.34 4.36
N ASP A 7 17.40 -27.50 4.52
CA ASP A 7 16.31 -27.28 3.57
C ASP A 7 15.94 -25.80 3.68
N SER A 8 16.09 -25.04 2.59
CA SER A 8 16.10 -23.57 2.61
C SER A 8 14.72 -22.92 2.48
N GLY A 9 13.66 -23.69 2.26
CA GLY A 9 12.29 -23.17 2.09
C GLY A 9 11.51 -22.88 3.39
N ASN A 10 12.18 -22.45 4.48
CA ASN A 10 11.53 -22.12 5.76
C ASN A 10 12.29 -21.00 6.53
N LEU A 11 12.45 -19.83 5.94
CA LEU A 11 12.73 -18.60 6.70
C LEU A 11 11.41 -18.02 7.27
N PHE A 12 10.85 -18.73 8.25
CA PHE A 12 9.93 -18.15 9.22
C PHE A 12 10.48 -18.43 10.62
N PHE A 13 10.97 -17.39 11.27
CA PHE A 13 11.60 -17.51 12.58
C PHE A 13 10.61 -17.98 13.65
N SER A 14 10.84 -19.21 14.12
CA SER A 14 10.28 -19.73 15.37
C SER A 14 11.39 -19.99 16.41
N PRO A 15 12.04 -18.94 16.96
CA PRO A 15 12.83 -19.08 18.17
C PRO A 15 11.88 -19.16 19.37
N THR A 16 11.81 -20.31 20.04
CA THR A 16 11.19 -20.37 21.37
C THR A 16 12.11 -19.73 22.42
N GLN A 17 12.18 -18.40 22.40
CA GLN A 17 12.68 -17.57 23.50
C GLN A 17 11.49 -17.00 24.29
N ILE A 18 11.75 -16.63 25.53
CA ILE A 18 10.71 -16.33 26.52
C ILE A 18 10.28 -14.87 26.39
N ILE A 19 9.11 -14.62 25.82
CA ILE A 19 8.38 -13.37 26.11
C ILE A 19 8.21 -13.32 27.63
N PRO A 20 8.69 -12.27 28.34
CA PRO A 20 8.51 -12.13 29.78
C PRO A 20 7.07 -11.68 30.09
N ASP A 21 6.11 -12.61 29.93
CA ASP A 21 4.68 -12.54 30.28
C ASP A 21 4.19 -11.12 30.64
N PRO A 22 3.80 -10.29 29.65
CA PRO A 22 3.23 -8.98 29.91
C PRO A 22 1.91 -9.19 30.66
N GLN A 23 1.98 -9.09 31.99
CA GLN A 23 0.89 -9.37 32.91
C GLN A 23 -0.29 -8.42 32.65
N ILE A 24 -1.27 -8.85 31.84
CA ILE A 24 -2.53 -8.14 31.59
C ILE A 24 -3.40 -8.21 32.87
N LEU A 25 -2.99 -7.45 33.88
CA LEU A 25 -3.76 -7.18 35.08
C LEU A 25 -4.80 -6.10 34.76
N SER A 26 -5.89 -6.54 34.13
CA SER A 26 -7.07 -5.70 33.93
C SER A 26 -7.58 -5.11 35.25
N PHE A 27 -7.76 -3.79 35.32
CA PHE A 27 -8.35 -3.12 36.47
C PHE A 27 -9.65 -2.40 36.09
N SER A 28 -10.75 -2.92 36.62
CA SER A 28 -12.04 -2.21 36.69
C SER A 28 -11.86 -0.86 37.39
N LEU A 29 -12.61 0.17 36.96
CA LEU A 29 -12.66 1.46 37.65
C LEU A 29 -12.93 1.28 39.15
N GLY A 30 -11.98 1.73 39.99
CA GLY A 30 -12.22 2.01 41.41
C GLY A 30 -11.26 1.37 42.42
N GLY A 31 -10.09 1.98 42.64
CA GLY A 31 -9.30 1.77 43.88
C GLY A 31 -7.79 1.91 43.71
N ASN A 32 -7.17 2.79 44.49
CA ASN A 32 -5.73 3.12 44.46
C ASN A 32 -4.77 1.91 44.45
N LEU A 33 -3.76 1.98 43.59
CA LEU A 33 -2.43 1.39 43.80
C LEU A 33 -1.34 2.45 43.49
N PRO A 34 -0.20 2.47 44.21
CA PRO A 34 0.88 3.43 43.96
C PRO A 34 2.15 2.78 43.37
N VAL A 35 2.88 3.57 42.57
CA VAL A 35 4.24 3.34 42.03
C VAL A 35 4.40 2.18 41.02
N GLY A 36 4.82 2.50 39.79
CA GLY A 36 5.90 1.71 39.19
C GLY A 36 5.93 1.43 37.68
N ARG A 37 4.88 1.70 36.89
CA ARG A 37 4.91 1.76 35.41
C ARG A 37 3.79 2.66 34.89
N SER A 38 4.00 3.31 33.75
CA SER A 38 2.99 4.08 33.05
C SER A 38 2.21 3.20 32.05
N PHE A 39 0.97 3.58 31.76
CA PHE A 39 0.19 3.07 30.64
C PHE A 39 -0.84 4.14 30.27
N THR A 40 -0.61 4.81 29.15
CA THR A 40 -1.46 5.91 28.67
C THR A 40 -1.42 5.90 27.15
N ALA A 41 -2.55 5.60 26.51
CA ALA A 41 -2.69 5.83 25.07
C ALA A 41 -2.80 7.34 24.82
N ILE A 42 -2.14 7.83 23.78
CA ILE A 42 -2.23 9.24 23.37
C ILE A 42 -3.66 9.52 22.89
N THR A 43 -4.15 10.75 23.07
CA THR A 43 -5.43 11.19 22.51
C THR A 43 -5.31 12.62 21.95
N PRO A 44 -6.11 13.03 20.95
CA PRO A 44 -5.90 14.27 20.17
C PRO A 44 -6.08 15.62 20.91
N THR A 45 -5.95 15.65 22.23
CA THR A 45 -6.07 16.87 23.05
C THR A 45 -5.03 17.01 24.17
N GLU A 46 -4.16 16.02 24.42
CA GLU A 46 -3.15 16.08 25.49
C GLU A 46 -1.77 16.53 24.98
N THR A 47 -1.56 17.85 24.88
CA THR A 47 -0.28 18.46 24.46
C THR A 47 0.83 18.36 25.52
N ASN A 48 0.92 17.26 26.26
CA ASN A 48 1.81 17.12 27.43
C ASN A 48 2.18 15.66 27.76
N PHE A 49 2.34 14.80 26.75
CA PHE A 49 3.11 13.56 26.91
C PHE A 49 4.57 13.90 27.27
N ILE A 50 5.20 13.08 28.11
CA ILE A 50 6.62 13.16 28.48
C ILE A 50 7.08 11.71 28.73
N PRO A 51 7.94 11.11 27.87
CA PRO A 51 8.53 9.79 28.12
C PRO A 51 9.45 9.82 29.34
N THR A 52 9.90 8.65 29.82
CA THR A 52 10.75 8.55 31.01
C THR A 52 12.00 7.73 30.77
N ASN A 53 13.03 7.94 31.60
CA ASN A 53 14.26 7.13 31.64
C ASN A 53 14.03 5.70 32.21
N ASN A 54 12.98 5.00 31.78
CA ASN A 54 12.73 3.58 32.07
C ASN A 54 11.64 3.02 31.14
N SER A 55 11.84 1.77 30.68
CA SER A 55 10.84 0.88 30.04
C SER A 55 9.37 1.31 30.14
N ASP A 56 8.97 2.15 29.19
CA ASP A 56 7.62 2.64 28.95
C ASP A 56 6.96 1.89 27.77
N LEU A 57 5.62 1.93 27.71
CA LEU A 57 4.84 1.42 26.57
C LEU A 57 4.08 2.61 25.97
N ILE A 58 4.49 2.99 24.77
CA ILE A 58 3.96 4.13 24.03
C ILE A 58 3.06 3.60 22.91
N ILE A 59 1.87 4.20 22.78
CA ILE A 59 0.91 3.89 21.74
C ILE A 59 0.42 5.24 21.20
N GLY A 60 0.67 5.47 19.92
CA GLY A 60 0.26 6.65 19.17
C GLY A 60 -1.24 6.71 18.92
N THR A 61 -1.63 7.40 17.85
CA THR A 61 -3.01 7.65 17.47
C THR A 61 -3.30 7.14 16.06
N THR A 62 -4.30 7.70 15.38
CA THR A 62 -4.58 7.37 13.96
C THR A 62 -4.36 8.62 13.10
N PHE A 63 -3.22 9.27 13.35
CA PHE A 63 -2.73 10.51 12.72
C PHE A 63 -1.21 10.57 12.89
N ASP A 64 -0.50 11.16 11.92
CA ASP A 64 0.93 11.47 11.95
C ASP A 64 1.43 11.93 13.35
N ASP A 65 2.05 11.02 14.09
CA ASP A 65 2.54 11.20 15.45
C ASP A 65 4.07 11.43 15.48
N ASN A 66 4.57 12.02 16.57
CA ASN A 66 6.00 12.29 16.76
C ASN A 66 6.44 11.77 18.13
N VAL A 67 7.02 10.56 18.14
CA VAL A 67 7.28 9.78 19.35
C VAL A 67 8.76 9.42 19.42
N PHE A 68 9.52 10.25 20.12
CA PHE A 68 10.85 9.89 20.61
C PHE A 68 10.75 9.51 22.09
N ALA A 69 11.31 8.35 22.45
CA ALA A 69 11.42 7.90 23.83
C ALA A 69 12.67 8.51 24.51
N LEU A 70 13.30 7.82 25.47
CA LEU A 70 14.49 8.31 26.22
C LEU A 70 15.48 7.16 26.50
N GLU A 71 15.97 7.03 27.74
CA GLU A 71 16.75 5.87 28.21
C GLU A 71 15.78 4.74 28.61
N GLY A 72 15.68 3.65 27.87
CA GLY A 72 14.60 2.67 28.10
C GLY A 72 14.80 1.32 27.41
N ASN A 73 14.07 0.30 27.85
CA ASN A 73 13.79 -0.83 26.95
C ASN A 73 12.28 -0.75 26.77
N ASP A 74 11.90 0.10 25.84
CA ASP A 74 10.59 0.65 25.60
C ASP A 74 9.87 -0.19 24.52
N THR A 75 8.63 0.20 24.22
CA THR A 75 7.86 -0.41 23.13
C THR A 75 6.95 0.65 22.54
N ILE A 76 7.07 0.88 21.24
CA ILE A 76 6.41 1.96 20.52
C ILE A 76 5.53 1.36 19.42
N TYR A 77 4.27 1.78 19.36
CA TYR A 77 3.36 1.52 18.25
C TYR A 77 2.89 2.86 17.69
N GLY A 78 3.12 3.11 16.40
CA GLY A 78 2.58 4.26 15.67
C GLY A 78 1.06 4.16 15.52
N LEU A 79 0.64 3.27 14.61
CA LEU A 79 -0.67 2.62 14.38
C LEU A 79 -1.27 2.91 13.00
N GLU A 80 -1.62 4.16 12.69
CA GLU A 80 -2.15 4.64 11.41
C GLU A 80 -1.70 6.10 11.23
N GLY A 81 -0.77 6.39 10.34
CA GLY A 81 -0.16 7.73 10.20
C GLY A 81 1.12 7.69 9.36
N ASN A 82 1.74 8.85 9.12
CA ASN A 82 3.12 8.91 8.63
C ASN A 82 3.97 9.40 9.82
N ASP A 83 4.28 8.47 10.71
CA ASP A 83 4.80 8.73 12.04
C ASP A 83 6.32 8.93 12.02
N ILE A 84 6.82 9.61 13.04
CA ILE A 84 8.26 9.71 13.30
C ILE A 84 8.52 9.10 14.66
N LEU A 85 9.10 7.91 14.66
CA LEU A 85 9.29 7.05 15.83
C LEU A 85 10.78 6.89 16.17
N GLY A 86 11.16 6.97 17.44
CA GLY A 86 12.57 6.92 17.86
C GLY A 86 12.79 6.30 19.24
N GLY A 87 13.66 5.28 19.32
CA GLY A 87 14.00 4.57 20.57
C GLY A 87 14.96 5.36 21.47
N ASN A 88 16.14 5.72 20.94
CA ASN A 88 17.25 6.51 21.51
C ASN A 88 18.35 5.71 22.25
N GLU A 89 18.10 5.18 23.44
CA GLU A 89 19.14 4.49 24.25
C GLU A 89 18.63 3.19 24.90
N GLN A 90 19.30 2.09 24.56
CA GLN A 90 19.08 0.67 24.90
C GLN A 90 17.99 -0.03 24.04
N ALA A 91 18.19 -1.34 23.82
CA ALA A 91 17.36 -2.24 22.99
C ALA A 91 15.81 -2.09 23.11
N ASP A 92 15.19 -1.58 22.06
CA ASP A 92 13.79 -1.19 21.94
C ASP A 92 13.00 -2.06 20.94
N TYR A 93 11.68 -1.87 20.94
CA TYR A 93 10.73 -2.49 20.01
C TYR A 93 9.85 -1.42 19.37
N ILE A 94 10.04 -1.15 18.07
CA ILE A 94 9.34 -0.08 17.36
C ILE A 94 8.56 -0.68 16.18
N PHE A 95 7.26 -0.34 16.11
CA PHE A 95 6.34 -0.78 15.06
C PHE A 95 5.62 0.44 14.47
N GLY A 96 5.80 0.70 13.17
CA GLY A 96 5.08 1.75 12.44
C GLY A 96 3.60 1.43 12.26
N ASN A 97 3.35 0.31 11.56
CA ASN A 97 2.10 -0.43 11.29
C ASN A 97 1.34 -0.07 9.98
N LEU A 98 1.02 1.20 9.71
CA LEU A 98 0.21 1.62 8.55
C LEU A 98 0.51 3.08 8.14
N GLY A 99 1.27 3.24 7.07
CA GLY A 99 1.63 4.50 6.43
C GLY A 99 3.13 4.59 6.15
N ASN A 100 3.63 5.77 5.78
CA ASN A 100 5.04 5.93 5.37
C ASN A 100 5.85 6.43 6.57
N ASP A 101 6.22 5.51 7.46
CA ASP A 101 6.82 5.84 8.76
C ASP A 101 8.33 6.12 8.65
N SER A 102 8.83 6.94 9.57
CA SER A 102 10.26 7.25 9.73
C SER A 102 10.74 6.76 11.08
N ILE A 103 11.39 5.59 11.08
CA ILE A 103 11.78 4.85 12.27
C ILE A 103 13.29 4.97 12.52
N TYR A 104 13.64 5.30 13.75
CA TYR A 104 15.02 5.33 14.25
C TYR A 104 15.12 4.41 15.47
N GLY A 105 16.02 3.44 15.44
CA GLY A 105 16.38 2.66 16.63
C GLY A 105 17.12 3.53 17.64
N GLY A 106 18.44 3.54 17.53
CA GLY A 106 19.28 4.52 18.21
C GLY A 106 20.63 3.97 18.66
N GLN A 107 20.64 3.25 19.78
CA GLN A 107 21.86 2.75 20.44
C GLN A 107 21.57 1.44 21.23
N ASP A 108 22.41 0.42 21.04
CA ASP A 108 22.24 -1.00 21.43
C ASP A 108 21.22 -1.76 20.54
N ASP A 109 21.24 -3.10 20.59
CA ASP A 109 20.56 -4.02 19.66
C ASP A 109 19.01 -3.87 19.60
N ASP A 110 18.47 -3.23 18.57
CA ASP A 110 17.04 -2.88 18.42
C ASP A 110 16.21 -3.87 17.59
N THR A 111 14.87 -3.77 17.70
CA THR A 111 13.91 -4.53 16.88
C THR A 111 12.90 -3.58 16.24
N LEU A 112 13.03 -3.38 14.93
CA LEU A 112 12.31 -2.38 14.15
C LEU A 112 11.45 -3.05 13.07
N ALA A 113 10.19 -2.61 12.95
CA ALA A 113 9.31 -2.98 11.86
C ALA A 113 8.55 -1.76 11.34
N GLY A 114 8.55 -1.58 10.02
CA GLY A 114 7.73 -0.60 9.32
C GLY A 114 6.25 -1.02 9.35
N GLY A 115 5.75 -1.55 8.24
CA GLY A 115 4.60 -2.45 8.25
C GLY A 115 3.85 -2.54 6.93
N GLN A 116 3.32 -1.42 6.43
CA GLN A 116 2.60 -1.32 5.15
C GLN A 116 2.57 0.12 4.67
N ASP A 117 2.69 0.30 3.34
CA ASP A 117 3.12 1.54 2.67
C ASP A 117 4.64 1.76 2.86
N ASN A 118 5.24 2.82 2.31
CA ASN A 118 6.68 2.88 2.06
C ASN A 118 7.48 3.46 3.24
N ASP A 119 8.19 2.62 3.97
CA ASP A 119 8.87 2.98 5.21
C ASP A 119 10.33 3.40 5.03
N LEU A 120 10.81 4.23 5.97
CA LEU A 120 12.21 4.66 6.08
C LEU A 120 12.75 4.28 7.47
N ILE A 121 13.62 3.28 7.53
CA ILE A 121 14.12 2.72 8.80
C ILE A 121 15.64 2.85 8.93
N PHE A 122 16.10 3.33 10.08
CA PHE A 122 17.51 3.34 10.50
C PHE A 122 17.66 2.57 11.82
N GLY A 123 18.55 1.58 11.87
CA GLY A 123 19.03 0.97 13.13
C GLY A 123 19.88 1.94 13.97
N ASP A 124 20.69 2.73 13.28
CA ASP A 124 21.71 3.68 13.78
C ASP A 124 22.96 3.01 14.39
N VAL A 125 22.88 2.36 15.56
CA VAL A 125 24.03 1.72 16.24
C VAL A 125 23.61 0.54 17.15
N GLY A 126 23.51 -0.65 16.58
CA GLY A 126 23.22 -1.89 17.31
C GLY A 126 23.50 -3.13 16.46
N SER A 127 23.24 -4.32 16.98
CA SER A 127 23.13 -5.51 16.14
C SER A 127 21.65 -5.77 15.86
N ASP A 128 21.12 -5.04 14.89
CA ASP A 128 19.69 -4.73 14.80
C ASP A 128 18.90 -5.76 13.98
N PHE A 129 17.61 -5.85 14.28
CA PHE A 129 16.66 -6.66 13.52
C PHE A 129 15.61 -5.75 12.86
N ILE A 130 15.69 -5.61 11.54
CA ILE A 130 14.89 -4.67 10.75
C ILE A 130 14.00 -5.44 9.75
N VAL A 131 12.74 -5.02 9.65
CA VAL A 131 11.76 -5.55 8.68
C VAL A 131 10.97 -4.39 8.06
N GLY A 132 10.98 -4.23 6.73
CA GLY A 132 10.07 -3.33 6.02
C GLY A 132 8.64 -3.89 5.98
N ASP A 133 8.53 -5.20 5.76
CA ASP A 133 7.32 -6.03 5.72
C ASP A 133 6.49 -5.82 4.44
N ARG A 134 6.22 -4.56 4.00
CA ARG A 134 5.24 -4.30 2.93
C ARG A 134 5.14 -2.89 2.31
N GLY A 135 6.23 -2.34 1.81
CA GLY A 135 6.23 -1.22 0.86
C GLY A 135 7.38 -1.32 -0.14
N ALA A 136 7.60 -0.29 -0.95
CA ALA A 136 8.92 -0.12 -1.56
C ALA A 136 9.78 0.68 -0.57
N ASP A 137 10.38 -0.05 0.37
CA ASP A 137 10.94 0.44 1.62
C ASP A 137 12.39 0.87 1.46
N THR A 138 12.89 1.65 2.42
CA THR A 138 14.29 2.12 2.45
C THR A 138 14.89 1.84 3.83
N LEU A 139 15.72 0.79 3.89
CA LEU A 139 16.21 0.21 5.13
C LEU A 139 17.73 0.35 5.25
N PHE A 140 18.19 0.90 6.39
CA PHE A 140 19.60 1.05 6.72
C PHE A 140 19.90 0.44 8.09
N GLY A 141 20.83 -0.51 8.17
CA GLY A 141 21.38 -1.01 9.44
C GLY A 141 22.26 0.05 10.13
N ASN A 142 23.28 0.49 9.40
CA ASN A 142 24.28 1.55 9.67
C ASN A 142 25.56 1.09 10.39
N GLN A 143 25.51 0.58 11.62
CA GLN A 143 26.71 0.25 12.41
C GLN A 143 26.49 -0.95 13.32
N ASN A 144 27.44 -1.90 13.23
CA ASN A 144 27.41 -3.25 13.79
C ASN A 144 26.61 -4.25 12.94
N ASN A 145 26.41 -5.47 13.44
CA ASN A 145 26.12 -6.64 12.60
C ASN A 145 24.61 -6.88 12.52
N ASP A 146 24.00 -6.55 11.38
CA ASP A 146 22.56 -6.39 11.26
C ASP A 146 21.87 -7.55 10.52
N ILE A 147 20.55 -7.66 10.73
CA ILE A 147 19.68 -8.59 10.01
C ILE A 147 18.49 -7.79 9.45
N ILE A 148 18.46 -7.63 8.13
CA ILE A 148 17.49 -6.78 7.43
C ILE A 148 16.69 -7.60 6.42
N TYR A 149 15.38 -7.53 6.55
CA TYR A 149 14.41 -7.99 5.55
C TYR A 149 13.73 -6.77 4.95
N GLY A 150 13.74 -6.65 3.62
CA GLY A 150 12.85 -5.75 2.88
C GLY A 150 11.40 -6.21 3.08
N GLY A 151 10.88 -6.94 2.10
CA GLY A 151 9.79 -7.87 2.30
C GLY A 151 8.94 -8.08 1.07
N LYS A 152 8.39 -7.00 0.48
CA LYS A 152 7.50 -7.03 -0.69
C LYS A 152 7.36 -5.68 -1.37
N GLU A 153 7.47 -5.72 -2.70
CA GLU A 153 7.62 -4.56 -3.59
C GLU A 153 9.09 -4.08 -3.62
N ASP A 154 9.44 -3.14 -4.52
CA ASP A 154 10.83 -2.96 -4.97
C ASP A 154 11.70 -2.22 -3.92
N ASP A 155 12.43 -2.96 -3.08
CA ASP A 155 13.10 -2.43 -1.87
C ASP A 155 14.50 -1.84 -2.10
N LEU A 156 14.91 -0.92 -1.20
CA LEU A 156 16.31 -0.50 -1.04
C LEU A 156 16.83 -0.90 0.34
N VAL A 157 17.76 -1.86 0.36
CA VAL A 157 18.34 -2.42 1.59
C VAL A 157 19.84 -2.17 1.62
N ALA A 158 20.33 -1.53 2.68
CA ALA A 158 21.75 -1.33 2.97
C ALA A 158 22.11 -1.83 4.37
N GLY A 159 23.18 -2.62 4.47
CA GLY A 159 23.79 -3.05 5.75
C GLY A 159 24.45 -1.87 6.46
N GLY A 160 25.77 -1.78 6.40
CA GLY A 160 26.49 -0.63 6.96
C GLY A 160 27.94 -0.93 7.29
N GLU A 161 28.38 -0.65 8.52
CA GLU A 161 29.65 -1.13 9.09
C GLU A 161 29.44 -2.41 9.92
N GLY A 162 29.28 -3.56 9.25
CA GLY A 162 28.99 -4.86 9.88
C GLY A 162 29.50 -6.08 9.10
N ASP A 163 29.24 -7.29 9.58
CA ASP A 163 29.17 -8.49 8.74
C ASP A 163 27.68 -8.91 8.72
N ASP A 164 26.93 -8.47 7.70
CA ASP A 164 25.47 -8.34 7.77
C ASP A 164 24.71 -9.48 7.08
N GLN A 165 23.40 -9.55 7.32
CA GLN A 165 22.50 -10.52 6.67
C GLN A 165 21.30 -9.80 6.04
N LEU A 166 21.30 -9.71 4.71
CA LEU A 166 20.37 -8.90 3.94
C LEU A 166 19.49 -9.78 3.03
N PHE A 167 18.20 -9.51 3.01
CA PHE A 167 17.18 -10.21 2.23
C PHE A 167 16.24 -9.18 1.59
N GLY A 168 16.05 -9.21 0.26
CA GLY A 168 15.01 -8.43 -0.42
C GLY A 168 13.62 -9.11 -0.36
N ASP A 169 13.62 -10.44 -0.44
CA ASP A 169 12.46 -11.35 -0.44
C ASP A 169 11.55 -11.28 -1.69
N PHE A 170 10.84 -10.17 -1.97
CA PHE A 170 9.84 -10.11 -3.07
C PHE A 170 9.74 -8.73 -3.79
N GLY A 171 10.80 -8.26 -4.45
CA GLY A 171 10.74 -7.10 -5.35
C GLY A 171 11.87 -7.08 -6.40
N ASP A 172 11.88 -6.11 -7.32
CA ASP A 172 13.06 -5.85 -8.19
C ASP A 172 14.14 -5.09 -7.37
N ASP A 173 14.70 -5.76 -6.37
CA ASP A 173 15.34 -5.13 -5.20
C ASP A 173 16.74 -4.54 -5.45
N ILE A 174 17.16 -3.58 -4.60
CA ILE A 174 18.49 -2.95 -4.64
C ILE A 174 19.22 -3.15 -3.31
N LEU A 175 20.29 -3.95 -3.34
CA LEU A 175 20.99 -4.45 -2.15
C LEU A 175 22.45 -3.96 -2.08
N TYR A 176 22.84 -3.43 -0.92
CA TYR A 176 24.21 -3.00 -0.58
C TYR A 176 24.66 -3.67 0.74
N GLY A 177 25.73 -4.46 0.73
CA GLY A 177 26.38 -4.92 1.98
C GLY A 177 27.12 -3.78 2.70
N ASP A 178 27.75 -2.91 1.91
CA ASP A 178 28.70 -1.89 2.34
C ASP A 178 29.97 -2.44 3.01
N LEU A 179 30.24 -2.25 4.30
CA LEU A 179 31.60 -2.37 4.88
C LEU A 179 31.84 -3.63 5.74
N GLY A 180 31.80 -4.83 5.14
CA GLY A 180 32.42 -6.01 5.77
C GLY A 180 32.42 -7.32 4.98
N ALA A 181 31.67 -8.30 5.46
CA ALA A 181 31.72 -9.70 5.00
C ALA A 181 30.31 -10.33 4.91
N ASP A 182 29.44 -9.65 4.18
CA ASP A 182 27.99 -9.79 4.29
C ASP A 182 27.45 -11.04 3.59
N MET A 183 26.23 -11.46 3.98
CA MET A 183 25.47 -12.50 3.30
C MET A 183 24.19 -11.88 2.72
N ILE A 184 24.13 -11.80 1.39
CA ILE A 184 23.10 -11.07 0.66
C ILE A 184 22.27 -12.05 -0.15
N THR A 185 20.95 -11.95 -0.04
CA THR A 185 19.96 -12.75 -0.76
C THR A 185 19.02 -11.79 -1.47
N GLY A 186 18.74 -12.03 -2.75
CA GLY A 186 17.75 -11.26 -3.50
C GLY A 186 16.36 -11.74 -3.13
N GLY A 187 15.73 -12.50 -4.01
CA GLY A 187 14.51 -13.24 -3.70
C GLY A 187 13.74 -13.65 -4.95
N GLU A 188 12.50 -13.17 -5.06
CA GLU A 188 11.65 -13.32 -6.25
C GLU A 188 11.54 -12.01 -7.09
N GLY A 189 12.66 -11.50 -7.64
CA GLY A 189 12.63 -10.38 -8.60
C GLY A 189 13.87 -10.27 -9.51
N ASN A 190 14.09 -9.10 -10.12
CA ASN A 190 15.22 -8.80 -11.03
C ASN A 190 16.35 -8.02 -10.34
N ASP A 191 16.88 -8.62 -9.27
CA ASP A 191 17.63 -7.96 -8.21
C ASP A 191 18.95 -7.30 -8.65
N LEU A 192 19.34 -6.21 -7.97
CA LEU A 192 20.53 -5.41 -8.24
C LEU A 192 21.47 -5.36 -7.03
N PHE A 193 22.36 -6.34 -6.95
CA PHE A 193 23.42 -6.41 -5.94
C PHE A 193 24.55 -5.42 -6.28
N TYR A 194 24.79 -4.41 -5.45
CA TYR A 194 25.89 -3.47 -5.64
C TYR A 194 27.18 -3.95 -4.98
N ILE A 195 28.28 -3.91 -5.73
CA ILE A 195 29.63 -4.16 -5.23
C ILE A 195 30.56 -3.00 -5.57
N GLY A 196 31.43 -2.66 -4.63
CA GLY A 196 32.29 -1.47 -4.67
C GLY A 196 33.71 -1.77 -4.22
N LYS A 197 34.56 -0.75 -4.26
CA LYS A 197 35.87 -0.81 -3.60
C LYS A 197 35.72 -0.47 -2.13
N THR A 198 36.62 -0.99 -1.31
CA THR A 198 36.69 -0.87 0.15
C THR A 198 35.49 -1.45 0.92
N MET A 199 34.49 -2.00 0.23
CA MET A 199 33.38 -2.78 0.79
C MET A 199 33.92 -4.10 1.34
N GLY A 200 34.22 -5.04 0.45
CA GLY A 200 35.03 -6.22 0.77
C GLY A 200 36.53 -5.93 1.02
N GLY A 201 37.24 -6.97 1.43
CA GLY A 201 38.61 -6.92 1.96
C GLY A 201 39.65 -7.76 1.19
N PHE A 202 40.68 -8.22 1.91
CA PHE A 202 41.93 -8.73 1.30
C PHE A 202 42.15 -10.24 1.45
N ALA A 203 41.32 -10.93 2.21
CA ALA A 203 41.15 -12.38 2.16
C ALA A 203 39.76 -12.75 1.60
N ILE A 204 39.61 -14.01 1.18
CA ILE A 204 38.36 -14.57 0.64
C ILE A 204 37.27 -14.74 1.71
N THR A 205 37.61 -14.51 2.98
CA THR A 205 36.70 -14.45 4.12
C THR A 205 36.05 -13.09 4.31
N ASP A 206 36.60 -12.07 3.64
CA ASP A 206 36.26 -10.66 3.80
C ASP A 206 35.54 -10.23 2.50
N ALA A 207 34.51 -10.97 2.09
CA ALA A 207 33.94 -10.84 0.75
C ALA A 207 32.48 -11.28 0.68
N ASP A 208 31.65 -10.36 0.21
CA ASP A 208 30.19 -10.39 0.14
C ASP A 208 29.70 -11.70 -0.50
N ILE A 209 28.79 -12.40 0.15
CA ILE A 209 28.27 -13.70 -0.28
C ILE A 209 26.85 -13.55 -0.81
N ILE A 210 26.73 -13.36 -2.13
CA ILE A 210 25.44 -13.33 -2.82
C ILE A 210 24.95 -14.78 -3.01
N THR A 211 23.84 -15.15 -2.39
CA THR A 211 23.50 -16.57 -2.11
C THR A 211 22.76 -17.30 -3.24
N ASP A 212 22.08 -16.57 -4.12
CA ASP A 212 21.02 -17.06 -5.01
C ASP A 212 21.12 -16.61 -6.48
N PHE A 213 21.87 -15.54 -6.78
CA PHE A 213 22.08 -14.89 -8.09
C PHE A 213 21.60 -15.67 -9.35
N THR A 214 20.48 -15.26 -9.93
CA THR A 214 19.87 -15.87 -11.12
C THR A 214 20.27 -15.19 -12.44
N LEU A 215 20.91 -15.97 -13.31
CA LEU A 215 21.50 -15.46 -14.54
C LEU A 215 20.44 -14.99 -15.57
N ASN A 216 20.59 -13.73 -16.02
CA ASN A 216 19.70 -13.01 -16.96
C ASN A 216 18.35 -12.56 -16.37
N GLN A 217 18.23 -12.59 -15.06
CA GLN A 217 17.17 -11.97 -14.27
C GLN A 217 17.85 -10.83 -13.50
N ASP A 218 18.74 -11.19 -12.59
CA ASP A 218 19.50 -10.32 -11.72
C ASP A 218 20.71 -9.66 -12.42
N ALA A 219 21.21 -8.59 -11.78
CA ALA A 219 22.37 -7.82 -12.21
C ALA A 219 23.32 -7.45 -11.06
N ILE A 220 24.57 -7.14 -11.41
CA ILE A 220 25.58 -6.68 -10.45
C ILE A 220 25.90 -5.20 -10.73
N GLY A 221 25.59 -4.34 -9.78
CA GLY A 221 25.96 -2.93 -9.79
C GLY A 221 27.45 -2.74 -9.46
N LEU A 222 28.10 -1.79 -10.12
CA LEU A 222 29.51 -1.44 -9.85
C LEU A 222 29.63 0.01 -9.40
N LEU A 223 30.08 0.22 -8.16
CA LEU A 223 30.25 1.55 -7.55
C LEU A 223 31.60 2.21 -7.90
N GLY A 224 31.64 3.55 -7.80
CA GLY A 224 32.83 4.37 -8.01
C GLY A 224 33.45 4.24 -9.40
N ASP A 225 34.76 3.96 -9.46
CA ASP A 225 35.51 3.80 -10.72
C ASP A 225 35.67 2.34 -11.17
N LEU A 226 34.95 1.38 -10.56
CA LEU A 226 34.96 0.00 -11.02
C LEU A 226 34.32 -0.14 -12.40
N THR A 227 34.86 -1.06 -13.20
CA THR A 227 34.27 -1.47 -14.48
C THR A 227 34.45 -2.96 -14.66
N PHE A 228 33.62 -3.60 -15.48
CA PHE A 228 33.80 -5.01 -15.87
C PHE A 228 35.22 -5.32 -16.38
N THR A 229 35.91 -4.34 -17.01
CA THR A 229 37.29 -4.53 -17.46
C THR A 229 38.33 -4.52 -16.34
N ALA A 230 38.02 -3.94 -15.18
CA ALA A 230 38.81 -4.00 -13.95
C ALA A 230 38.60 -5.30 -13.16
N LEU A 231 37.45 -5.99 -13.30
CA LEU A 231 37.15 -7.19 -12.52
C LEU A 231 37.92 -8.44 -12.95
N LYS A 232 38.52 -9.16 -12.00
CA LYS A 232 39.05 -10.52 -12.15
C LYS A 232 37.98 -11.49 -11.65
N ILE A 233 37.23 -12.07 -12.59
CA ILE A 233 36.17 -13.05 -12.33
C ILE A 233 36.74 -14.47 -12.52
N THR A 234 36.68 -15.30 -11.49
CA THR A 234 37.27 -16.66 -11.49
C THR A 234 36.42 -17.66 -10.72
N GLN A 235 36.28 -18.89 -11.22
CA GLN A 235 35.70 -19.97 -10.43
C GLN A 235 36.57 -20.23 -9.18
N GLY A 236 35.92 -20.41 -8.03
CA GLY A 236 36.60 -20.75 -6.78
C GLY A 236 37.19 -22.16 -6.76
N THR A 237 37.84 -22.49 -5.65
CA THR A 237 38.51 -23.79 -5.46
C THR A 237 38.36 -24.27 -4.02
N GLY A 238 38.48 -25.58 -3.81
CA GLY A 238 38.25 -26.18 -2.50
C GLY A 238 36.76 -26.19 -2.16
N GLU A 239 36.38 -25.46 -1.11
CA GLU A 239 34.99 -25.30 -0.69
C GLU A 239 34.18 -24.50 -1.72
N TYR A 240 34.74 -23.39 -2.21
CA TYR A 240 34.15 -22.51 -3.24
C TYR A 240 34.16 -23.10 -4.66
N THR A 241 34.27 -24.42 -4.84
CA THR A 241 34.49 -25.02 -6.18
C THR A 241 33.30 -24.89 -7.14
N ASN A 242 32.11 -24.57 -6.64
CA ASN A 242 30.90 -24.29 -7.44
C ASN A 242 30.66 -22.79 -7.62
N ASP A 243 31.37 -21.93 -6.89
CA ASP A 243 31.06 -20.51 -6.73
C ASP A 243 31.96 -19.64 -7.62
N THR A 244 31.49 -18.44 -7.99
CA THR A 244 32.28 -17.47 -8.75
C THR A 244 32.78 -16.36 -7.85
N ILE A 245 34.10 -16.19 -7.81
CA ILE A 245 34.78 -15.14 -7.05
C ILE A 245 35.01 -13.93 -7.97
N ILE A 246 34.63 -12.75 -7.50
CA ILE A 246 34.87 -11.45 -8.13
C ILE A 246 35.92 -10.69 -7.31
N GLN A 247 36.90 -10.10 -7.99
CA GLN A 247 37.99 -9.33 -7.38
C GLN A 247 38.32 -8.09 -8.22
N ASP A 248 38.84 -7.01 -7.62
CA ASP A 248 39.52 -5.97 -8.41
C ASP A 248 40.93 -6.44 -8.84
N LYS A 249 41.28 -6.22 -10.11
CA LYS A 249 42.63 -6.43 -10.64
C LYS A 249 43.66 -5.45 -10.09
N SER A 250 43.26 -4.27 -9.60
CA SER A 250 44.20 -3.23 -9.16
C SER A 250 44.64 -3.40 -7.70
N SER A 251 43.70 -3.63 -6.77
CA SER A 251 43.99 -3.89 -5.36
C SER A 251 44.25 -5.37 -5.04
N ASN A 252 43.63 -6.32 -5.77
CA ASN A 252 43.54 -7.76 -5.44
C ASN A 252 42.64 -8.07 -4.22
N GLU A 253 41.81 -7.11 -3.86
CA GLU A 253 40.65 -7.18 -2.96
C GLU A 253 39.61 -8.16 -3.52
N TYR A 254 38.87 -8.82 -2.62
CA TYR A 254 37.75 -9.68 -2.96
C TYR A 254 36.48 -8.85 -2.81
N LEU A 255 35.64 -8.82 -3.85
CA LEU A 255 34.46 -7.96 -3.90
C LEU A 255 33.16 -8.72 -3.74
N ALA A 256 33.12 -9.99 -4.16
CA ALA A 256 31.94 -10.85 -3.97
C ALA A 256 32.26 -12.33 -4.27
N ILE A 257 31.42 -13.21 -3.75
CA ILE A 257 31.35 -14.64 -4.04
C ILE A 257 29.90 -14.97 -4.42
N LEU A 258 29.63 -15.14 -5.72
CA LEU A 258 28.33 -15.61 -6.20
C LEU A 258 28.21 -17.11 -5.99
N LYS A 259 27.30 -17.54 -5.12
CA LYS A 259 27.11 -18.96 -4.78
C LYS A 259 26.56 -19.75 -5.97
N ASN A 260 27.12 -20.94 -6.21
CA ASN A 260 26.75 -21.88 -7.28
C ASN A 260 26.83 -21.36 -8.75
N VAL A 261 27.13 -20.07 -8.98
CA VAL A 261 27.26 -19.49 -10.33
C VAL A 261 28.55 -19.96 -11.01
N ASN A 262 28.45 -20.32 -12.30
CA ASN A 262 29.62 -20.68 -13.09
C ASN A 262 30.32 -19.45 -13.69
N ASN A 263 31.63 -19.34 -13.54
CA ASN A 263 32.37 -18.14 -13.92
C ASN A 263 32.42 -17.87 -15.45
N ASN A 264 31.97 -18.82 -16.26
CA ASN A 264 31.92 -18.74 -17.73
C ASN A 264 30.53 -18.40 -18.27
N SER A 265 29.50 -18.30 -17.41
CA SER A 265 28.17 -17.82 -17.83
C SER A 265 28.01 -16.30 -17.68
N LEU A 266 28.78 -15.67 -16.78
CA LEU A 266 28.84 -14.22 -16.64
C LEU A 266 29.53 -13.56 -17.84
N ASN A 267 29.01 -12.41 -18.25
CA ASN A 267 29.58 -11.55 -19.28
C ASN A 267 29.34 -10.07 -18.93
N SER A 268 29.71 -9.13 -19.82
CA SER A 268 29.56 -7.68 -19.57
C SER A 268 28.13 -7.27 -19.25
N ASP A 269 27.16 -7.97 -19.81
CA ASP A 269 25.76 -7.57 -19.81
C ASP A 269 25.08 -7.91 -18.47
N ASN A 270 25.76 -8.67 -17.59
CA ASN A 270 25.37 -8.91 -16.20
C ASN A 270 25.87 -7.81 -15.23
N PHE A 271 26.64 -6.83 -15.69
CA PHE A 271 27.26 -5.80 -14.85
C PHE A 271 26.82 -4.40 -15.25
N ILE A 272 26.04 -3.74 -14.39
CA ILE A 272 25.47 -2.43 -14.63
C ILE A 272 26.39 -1.35 -14.05
N PHE A 273 26.85 -0.44 -14.92
CA PHE A 273 27.64 0.74 -14.54
C PHE A 273 26.77 2.00 -14.61
N LYS A 274 26.21 2.43 -13.46
CA LYS A 274 25.65 3.77 -13.30
C LYS A 274 26.77 4.71 -12.84
N GLY A 275 27.29 5.53 -13.75
CA GLY A 275 28.45 6.42 -13.51
C GLY A 275 28.17 7.65 -12.65
N SER A 276 27.37 7.48 -11.61
CA SER A 276 27.00 8.42 -10.56
C SER A 276 26.50 7.58 -9.39
N ASP A 277 27.22 7.56 -8.29
CA ASP A 277 26.88 6.70 -7.14
C ASP A 277 25.45 7.02 -6.65
N PRO A 278 24.56 6.02 -6.58
CA PRO A 278 23.15 6.22 -6.21
C PRO A 278 22.94 6.24 -4.68
N ILE A 279 24.01 6.09 -3.90
CA ILE A 279 24.00 6.10 -2.44
C ILE A 279 23.25 7.35 -1.95
N PRO A 280 22.11 7.21 -1.25
CA PRO A 280 21.58 8.29 -0.44
C PRO A 280 22.58 8.50 0.71
N GLU A 281 23.38 9.57 0.65
CA GLU A 281 24.26 9.94 1.78
C GLU A 281 23.34 10.11 3.01
N PRO A 282 23.45 9.26 4.05
CA PRO A 282 22.46 9.23 5.13
C PRO A 282 22.42 10.61 5.78
N THR A 283 21.22 11.20 5.80
CA THR A 283 21.05 12.53 6.40
C THR A 283 21.31 12.38 7.90
N PRO A 284 22.35 13.03 8.46
CA PRO A 284 22.81 12.72 9.80
C PRO A 284 21.70 12.96 10.81
N ALA A 285 21.49 11.96 11.68
CA ALA A 285 20.45 11.93 12.70
C ALA A 285 20.37 13.28 13.46
N PRO A 286 19.15 13.76 13.78
CA PRO A 286 18.92 15.12 14.29
C PRO A 286 19.60 15.31 15.65
N THR A 287 20.83 15.82 15.62
CA THR A 287 21.72 15.83 16.77
C THR A 287 21.18 16.78 17.84
N LEU A 288 20.69 16.23 18.94
CA LEU A 288 20.08 16.99 20.04
C LEU A 288 21.11 17.93 20.68
N GLU A 289 21.16 19.19 20.22
CA GLU A 289 21.86 20.26 20.94
C GLU A 289 21.21 20.37 22.34
N PRO A 290 21.95 20.15 23.43
CA PRO A 290 21.35 19.86 24.74
C PRO A 290 20.53 21.05 25.23
N THR A 291 19.20 20.86 25.24
CA THR A 291 18.24 21.93 25.52
C THR A 291 18.56 22.61 26.86
N PRO A 292 18.78 23.94 26.88
CA PRO A 292 19.24 24.62 28.08
C PRO A 292 18.20 24.53 29.19
N SER A 293 18.60 23.94 30.33
CA SER A 293 17.69 23.61 31.43
C SER A 293 16.80 24.81 31.82
N PRO A 294 15.48 24.61 31.99
CA PRO A 294 14.51 25.70 32.06
C PRO A 294 14.80 26.65 33.24
N THR A 295 15.28 27.85 32.91
CA THR A 295 15.54 28.90 33.91
C THR A 295 14.21 29.40 34.46
N LEU A 296 13.92 29.04 35.71
CA LEU A 296 12.65 29.33 36.39
C LEU A 296 12.21 30.80 36.24
N ALA A 297 11.09 31.01 35.55
CA ALA A 297 10.47 32.33 35.44
C ALA A 297 10.04 32.84 36.83
N PRO A 298 10.31 34.12 37.18
CA PRO A 298 10.09 34.62 38.53
C PRO A 298 8.59 34.72 38.88
N THR A 299 8.20 34.04 39.96
CA THR A 299 6.81 34.02 40.45
C THR A 299 6.34 35.43 40.83
N PRO A 300 5.15 35.89 40.38
CA PRO A 300 4.67 37.24 40.68
C PRO A 300 4.34 37.41 42.17
N ILE A 301 4.93 38.44 42.80
CA ILE A 301 4.81 38.71 44.24
C ILE A 301 3.44 39.34 44.58
N PRO A 302 2.62 38.74 45.46
CA PRO A 302 1.43 39.38 45.98
C PRO A 302 1.77 40.41 47.07
N THR A 303 1.07 41.55 47.05
CA THR A 303 1.09 42.58 48.10
C THR A 303 -0.34 43.12 48.32
N PRO A 304 -0.66 43.79 49.46
CA PRO A 304 0.07 43.89 50.73
C PRO A 304 -0.81 43.69 52.00
N VAL A 305 -0.20 43.31 53.14
CA VAL A 305 -0.68 43.68 54.50
C VAL A 305 0.53 43.99 55.40
N SER A 306 0.37 44.90 56.36
CA SER A 306 1.46 45.51 57.15
C SER A 306 1.45 45.16 58.65
N THR A 307 2.61 45.38 59.30
CA THR A 307 2.88 45.39 60.77
C THR A 307 3.13 44.03 61.47
N PRO A 308 3.93 43.98 62.55
CA PRO A 308 5.23 44.66 62.76
C PRO A 308 6.36 43.73 63.29
N ASP A 309 7.60 44.23 63.26
CA ASP A 309 8.86 43.61 63.73
C ASP A 309 8.86 43.19 65.22
N PRO A 310 9.58 42.11 65.61
CA PRO A 310 10.74 42.34 66.49
C PRO A 310 11.98 41.42 66.33
N THR A 311 13.12 42.03 65.97
CA THR A 311 14.47 41.90 66.60
C THR A 311 15.33 40.61 66.37
N PRO A 312 16.65 40.74 66.02
CA PRO A 312 17.55 39.60 65.71
C PRO A 312 18.55 39.18 66.83
N VAL A 313 19.05 37.93 66.74
CA VAL A 313 20.14 37.33 67.57
C VAL A 313 21.01 36.39 66.67
N PRO A 314 22.34 36.20 66.88
CA PRO A 314 23.28 35.87 65.77
C PRO A 314 23.93 34.45 65.74
N THR A 315 24.82 34.28 64.76
CA THR A 315 25.70 33.15 64.34
C THR A 315 26.56 32.50 65.46
N PRO A 316 27.07 31.25 65.25
CA PRO A 316 28.45 31.08 64.74
C PRO A 316 28.74 29.81 63.86
N ALA A 317 29.91 29.79 63.20
CA ALA A 317 30.58 28.58 62.61
C ALA A 317 31.61 27.99 63.63
N PRO A 318 32.38 26.87 63.41
CA PRO A 318 33.56 26.86 62.47
C PRO A 318 34.24 25.50 62.02
N THR A 319 35.02 25.51 60.90
CA THR A 319 36.34 24.78 60.66
C THR A 319 36.48 23.22 60.73
N PRO A 320 37.63 22.57 60.37
CA PRO A 320 38.50 22.67 59.17
C PRO A 320 39.03 21.30 58.59
N ASP A 321 39.91 21.36 57.57
CA ASP A 321 40.69 20.28 56.88
C ASP A 321 41.83 19.61 57.71
N PRO A 322 42.38 18.43 57.32
CA PRO A 322 43.81 18.40 56.90
C PRO A 322 44.27 17.34 55.83
N THR A 323 45.18 17.78 54.94
CA THR A 323 46.09 16.98 54.04
C THR A 323 47.27 16.31 54.80
N PRO A 324 48.16 15.39 54.26
CA PRO A 324 49.31 15.79 53.36
C PRO A 324 50.19 14.73 52.55
N ILE A 325 50.72 15.12 51.35
CA ILE A 325 52.16 15.01 50.88
C ILE A 325 52.80 13.58 50.62
N PRO A 326 53.90 13.32 49.81
CA PRO A 326 54.89 14.17 49.08
C PRO A 326 55.17 13.89 47.56
N THR A 327 56.03 14.73 46.94
CA THR A 327 56.63 14.64 45.58
C THR A 327 58.16 14.33 45.62
N PRO A 328 58.84 14.01 44.48
CA PRO A 328 59.75 15.00 43.82
C PRO A 328 59.84 14.86 42.25
N ALA A 329 59.66 15.90 41.42
CA ALA A 329 60.61 16.97 40.98
C ALA A 329 61.56 16.60 39.80
N PRO A 330 62.17 17.56 39.06
CA PRO A 330 61.68 18.80 38.38
C PRO A 330 62.08 18.81 36.86
N THR A 331 61.87 19.78 35.95
CA THR A 331 61.94 21.28 35.86
C THR A 331 61.60 21.69 34.39
N PRO A 332 61.41 22.97 33.97
CA PRO A 332 61.14 24.23 34.69
C PRO A 332 59.93 25.06 34.15
N ASP A 333 59.55 26.12 34.88
CA ASP A 333 58.56 27.19 34.58
C ASP A 333 59.20 28.33 33.68
N PRO A 334 58.53 29.41 33.19
CA PRO A 334 57.64 30.34 33.94
C PRO A 334 56.33 30.85 33.26
N THR A 335 55.21 30.70 33.96
CA THR A 335 54.33 31.77 34.53
C THR A 335 53.98 33.09 33.74
N PRO A 336 52.70 33.56 33.73
CA PRO A 336 52.24 34.85 33.13
C PRO A 336 51.77 35.95 34.13
N ILE A 337 51.29 37.12 33.61
CA ILE A 337 50.53 38.25 34.28
C ILE A 337 51.41 39.20 35.14
N PRO A 338 51.38 40.58 35.06
CA PRO A 338 50.20 41.48 35.35
C PRO A 338 50.07 42.93 34.71
N THR A 339 48.83 43.36 34.39
CA THR A 339 48.17 44.74 34.43
C THR A 339 48.89 46.06 33.98
N PRO A 340 48.24 47.27 33.90
CA PRO A 340 46.82 47.67 33.75
C PRO A 340 46.52 48.80 32.68
N ALA A 341 45.21 49.12 32.54
CA ALA A 341 44.46 50.32 32.04
C ALA A 341 45.17 51.72 31.88
N PRO A 342 44.63 52.75 31.13
CA PRO A 342 43.17 53.06 30.96
C PRO A 342 42.59 53.79 29.68
N THR A 343 41.28 53.58 29.45
CA THR A 343 40.20 54.52 28.96
C THR A 343 40.20 55.13 27.52
N PRO A 344 39.01 55.34 26.84
CA PRO A 344 38.88 55.67 25.39
C PRO A 344 38.09 56.99 25.05
N VAL A 345 37.30 57.04 23.94
CA VAL A 345 36.25 58.05 23.49
C VAL A 345 36.75 59.19 22.53
N PRO A 346 35.99 59.82 21.56
CA PRO A 346 34.64 59.61 20.95
C PRO A 346 34.52 59.60 19.38
N THR A 347 33.28 59.43 18.88
CA THR A 347 32.72 59.61 17.49
C THR A 347 32.26 61.06 17.13
N PRO A 348 31.89 61.37 15.86
CA PRO A 348 30.89 62.43 15.55
C PRO A 348 29.89 62.15 14.37
N LEU A 349 28.93 63.10 14.15
CA LEU A 349 27.77 63.12 13.20
C LEU A 349 27.38 64.63 12.95
N PRO A 350 26.40 65.12 12.12
CA PRO A 350 25.29 64.47 11.38
C PRO A 350 24.93 65.05 9.96
N THR A 351 23.68 64.84 9.52
CA THR A 351 22.91 65.28 8.29
C THR A 351 22.20 66.66 8.42
N PRO A 352 21.36 67.20 7.48
CA PRO A 352 20.95 66.82 6.08
C PRO A 352 20.87 67.97 5.00
N ASP A 353 20.43 67.60 3.78
CA ASP A 353 19.55 68.30 2.79
C ASP A 353 20.06 69.28 1.68
N PRO A 354 19.46 69.33 0.45
CA PRO A 354 20.03 70.02 -0.74
C PRO A 354 19.13 71.05 -1.50
N THR A 355 19.73 71.94 -2.33
CA THR A 355 19.24 72.56 -3.61
C THR A 355 20.12 73.77 -4.03
N PRO A 356 20.05 74.32 -5.26
CA PRO A 356 19.90 73.71 -6.60
C PRO A 356 21.01 74.17 -7.61
N VAL A 357 20.97 73.67 -8.85
CA VAL A 357 21.95 73.92 -9.94
C VAL A 357 21.62 75.15 -10.81
N PRO A 358 22.64 75.85 -11.37
CA PRO A 358 22.53 76.54 -12.65
C PRO A 358 23.58 76.10 -13.71
N THR A 359 23.11 75.88 -14.94
CA THR A 359 23.87 75.69 -16.20
C THR A 359 23.82 76.96 -17.08
N PRO A 360 24.46 77.05 -18.27
CA PRO A 360 25.69 76.43 -18.81
C PRO A 360 26.67 77.52 -19.37
N ILE A 361 27.72 77.16 -20.15
CA ILE A 361 28.23 77.86 -21.37
C ILE A 361 29.47 77.14 -21.98
N PRO A 362 29.80 77.23 -23.31
CA PRO A 362 30.43 76.11 -24.03
C PRO A 362 31.82 76.33 -24.70
N THR A 363 32.22 75.27 -25.43
CA THR A 363 33.37 74.94 -26.33
C THR A 363 34.05 76.08 -27.15
N PRO A 364 35.32 75.89 -27.61
CA PRO A 364 35.54 75.20 -28.91
C PRO A 364 36.79 74.28 -29.06
N ILE A 365 36.80 73.57 -30.19
CA ILE A 365 37.69 72.51 -30.74
C ILE A 365 38.69 73.16 -31.76
N PRO A 366 39.97 72.71 -31.94
CA PRO A 366 40.27 71.70 -32.99
C PRO A 366 41.54 70.79 -32.87
N THR A 367 41.43 69.62 -33.52
CA THR A 367 42.49 68.66 -33.94
C THR A 367 43.35 69.22 -35.10
N PRO A 368 44.55 68.65 -35.43
CA PRO A 368 44.59 67.60 -36.48
C PRO A 368 45.79 66.59 -36.53
N VAL A 369 45.49 65.37 -37.02
CA VAL A 369 46.25 64.56 -38.02
C VAL A 369 47.50 63.71 -37.60
N PRO A 370 47.76 62.53 -38.25
CA PRO A 370 48.63 61.46 -37.71
C PRO A 370 49.83 61.03 -38.60
N THR A 371 50.59 60.02 -38.16
CA THR A 371 51.65 59.30 -38.91
C THR A 371 51.72 57.80 -38.51
N PRO A 372 52.38 56.90 -39.28
CA PRO A 372 51.79 55.58 -39.59
C PRO A 372 52.50 54.32 -39.02
N LEU A 373 51.79 53.19 -39.15
CA LEU A 373 52.17 51.83 -38.76
C LEU A 373 53.11 51.13 -39.79
N PRO A 374 54.16 50.41 -39.35
CA PRO A 374 54.86 49.40 -40.15
C PRO A 374 54.40 47.95 -39.85
N THR A 375 54.34 47.11 -40.90
CA THR A 375 53.84 45.72 -40.88
C THR A 375 54.90 44.71 -40.38
N PRO A 376 54.53 43.61 -39.69
CA PRO A 376 55.50 42.74 -38.99
C PRO A 376 56.17 41.64 -39.85
N ILE A 377 57.20 41.02 -39.25
CA ILE A 377 57.86 39.77 -39.69
C ILE A 377 57.07 38.58 -39.12
N PRO A 378 56.89 37.46 -39.85
CA PRO A 378 56.13 36.31 -39.37
C PRO A 378 56.82 35.57 -38.21
N THR A 379 56.01 35.21 -37.22
CA THR A 379 56.32 34.33 -36.07
C THR A 379 55.32 33.16 -36.11
N PRO A 380 55.64 31.95 -35.64
CA PRO A 380 54.73 30.80 -35.74
C PRO A 380 53.34 31.05 -35.13
N ASP A 381 52.34 30.48 -35.79
CA ASP A 381 50.92 30.69 -35.50
C ASP A 381 50.51 30.04 -34.16
N PRO A 382 50.09 30.82 -33.14
CA PRO A 382 49.51 30.25 -31.92
C PRO A 382 48.08 29.77 -32.21
N THR A 383 47.81 28.51 -31.89
CA THR A 383 46.52 27.83 -32.13
C THR A 383 45.33 28.69 -31.71
N PRO A 384 44.26 28.81 -32.52
CA PRO A 384 43.12 29.65 -32.19
C PRO A 384 42.48 29.22 -30.87
N VAL A 385 42.38 30.17 -29.92
CA VAL A 385 41.53 30.03 -28.74
C VAL A 385 40.08 29.86 -29.21
N PRO A 386 39.34 28.85 -28.74
CA PRO A 386 37.94 28.70 -29.14
C PRO A 386 37.13 29.94 -28.73
N THR A 387 36.39 30.49 -29.68
CA THR A 387 35.31 31.44 -29.36
C THR A 387 34.28 30.67 -28.53
N PRO A 388 33.78 31.20 -27.39
CA PRO A 388 32.82 30.48 -26.58
C PRO A 388 31.57 30.17 -27.42
N THR A 389 31.23 28.88 -27.49
CA THR A 389 29.96 28.41 -28.04
C THR A 389 28.83 29.15 -27.33
N PRO A 390 27.81 29.69 -28.03
CA PRO A 390 26.68 30.32 -27.37
C PRO A 390 25.99 29.28 -26.48
N VAL A 391 25.95 29.56 -25.17
CA VAL A 391 25.24 28.72 -24.20
C VAL A 391 23.75 28.70 -24.62
N PRO A 392 23.11 27.51 -24.72
CA PRO A 392 21.69 27.46 -25.04
C PRO A 392 20.87 28.22 -23.99
N LEU A 393 19.78 28.85 -24.42
CA LEU A 393 18.91 29.58 -23.51
C LEU A 393 18.17 28.59 -22.60
N SER A 394 18.07 28.93 -21.31
CA SER A 394 17.34 28.13 -20.32
C SER A 394 15.84 28.40 -20.42
N VAL A 395 15.01 27.34 -20.35
CA VAL A 395 13.57 27.42 -20.51
C VAL A 395 12.85 26.65 -19.40
N LEU A 396 11.90 27.29 -18.71
CA LEU A 396 11.05 26.67 -17.69
C LEU A 396 9.61 26.47 -18.17
N GLY A 397 8.99 25.34 -17.81
CA GLY A 397 7.56 25.08 -18.00
C GLY A 397 7.09 23.88 -17.17
N PHE A 398 5.78 23.71 -17.03
CA PHE A 398 5.21 22.49 -16.45
C PHE A 398 5.49 21.27 -17.35
N SER A 399 5.60 20.08 -16.75
CA SER A 399 5.75 18.81 -17.46
C SER A 399 4.49 18.40 -18.23
N SER A 400 3.32 18.75 -17.69
CA SER A 400 1.98 18.46 -18.22
C SER A 400 1.13 19.73 -18.31
N ALA A 401 0.00 19.63 -19.01
CA ALA A 401 -1.07 20.64 -18.98
C ALA A 401 -2.11 20.39 -17.85
N ASN A 402 -2.21 19.16 -17.36
CA ASN A 402 -3.10 18.77 -16.26
C ASN A 402 -2.34 17.92 -15.24
N PHE A 403 -2.69 18.09 -13.98
CA PHE A 403 -2.23 17.35 -12.82
C PHE A 403 -3.43 16.96 -11.96
N SER A 404 -3.28 16.02 -11.03
CA SER A 404 -4.32 15.66 -10.07
C SER A 404 -3.75 15.25 -8.70
N VAL A 405 -4.51 15.51 -7.65
CA VAL A 405 -4.22 15.21 -6.24
C VAL A 405 -5.52 14.75 -5.59
N ASN A 406 -5.45 13.88 -4.59
CA ASN A 406 -6.62 13.57 -3.76
C ASN A 406 -6.92 14.73 -2.78
N GLU A 407 -8.10 14.74 -2.17
CA GLU A 407 -8.50 15.77 -1.19
C GLU A 407 -7.59 15.74 0.05
N ASN A 408 -7.20 14.54 0.48
CA ASN A 408 -6.20 14.27 1.50
C ASN A 408 -4.76 14.69 1.13
N GLY A 409 -4.55 15.33 -0.03
CA GLY A 409 -3.28 15.87 -0.48
C GLY A 409 -2.34 14.89 -1.19
N ILE A 410 -2.69 13.60 -1.28
CA ILE A 410 -1.85 12.58 -1.96
C ILE A 410 -1.82 12.84 -3.49
N PRO A 411 -0.65 13.10 -4.11
CA PRO A 411 -0.58 13.45 -5.54
C PRO A 411 -0.79 12.27 -6.50
N VAL A 412 -2.01 12.12 -7.04
CA VAL A 412 -2.34 11.16 -8.11
C VAL A 412 -1.48 11.34 -9.38
N ASN A 413 -1.04 12.57 -9.68
CA ASN A 413 0.14 12.83 -10.50
C ASN A 413 0.73 14.22 -10.21
N THR A 414 1.98 14.24 -9.77
CA THR A 414 2.63 15.39 -9.14
C THR A 414 2.94 16.53 -10.11
N ILE A 415 2.65 17.78 -9.69
CA ILE A 415 2.98 18.98 -10.47
C ILE A 415 4.50 19.08 -10.62
N THR A 416 5.01 18.82 -11.82
CA THR A 416 6.43 18.93 -12.13
C THR A 416 6.73 20.16 -12.97
N ILE A 417 7.81 20.86 -12.62
CA ILE A 417 8.42 21.92 -13.44
C ILE A 417 9.70 21.36 -14.06
N ASN A 418 9.81 21.47 -15.38
CA ASN A 418 10.97 21.05 -16.16
C ASN A 418 11.83 22.25 -16.56
N ARG A 419 13.15 22.12 -16.41
CA ARG A 419 14.14 23.08 -16.93
C ARG A 419 14.86 22.47 -18.12
N THR A 420 14.79 23.17 -19.26
CA THR A 420 15.20 22.63 -20.57
C THR A 420 16.04 23.63 -21.36
N GLY A 421 16.73 23.15 -22.41
CA GLY A 421 17.64 23.98 -23.20
C GLY A 421 18.98 24.15 -22.50
N GLY A 422 19.21 25.31 -21.89
CA GLY A 422 20.39 25.59 -21.05
C GLY A 422 20.14 25.41 -19.56
N SER A 423 21.21 25.10 -18.83
CA SER A 423 21.21 24.95 -17.37
C SER A 423 22.02 26.01 -16.62
N SER A 424 22.70 26.92 -17.33
CA SER A 424 23.60 27.88 -16.68
C SER A 424 22.87 29.03 -16.01
N GLY A 425 23.35 29.40 -14.82
CA GLY A 425 22.79 30.42 -13.91
C GLY A 425 21.74 29.85 -12.96
N LEU A 426 21.63 30.44 -11.77
CA LEU A 426 20.47 30.26 -10.89
C LEU A 426 19.20 30.72 -11.61
N VAL A 427 18.11 29.98 -11.45
CA VAL A 427 16.77 30.37 -11.93
C VAL A 427 15.75 30.09 -10.84
N THR A 428 15.02 31.13 -10.45
CA THR A 428 13.92 31.06 -9.48
C THR A 428 12.63 31.45 -10.20
N ALA A 429 11.58 30.65 -10.01
CA ALA A 429 10.25 30.92 -10.51
C ALA A 429 9.19 30.76 -9.41
N GLN A 430 8.04 31.36 -9.63
CA GLN A 430 6.91 31.36 -8.73
C GLN A 430 5.71 30.74 -9.45
N ILE A 431 5.04 29.81 -8.77
CA ILE A 431 3.79 29.20 -9.19
C ILE A 431 2.69 29.90 -8.40
N THR A 432 1.74 30.51 -9.10
CA THR A 432 0.56 31.12 -8.47
C THR A 432 -0.65 30.25 -8.77
N PRO A 433 -1.23 29.54 -7.78
CA PRO A 433 -2.50 28.87 -7.91
C PRO A 433 -3.65 29.89 -7.80
N THR A 434 -4.71 29.67 -8.57
CA THR A 434 -5.88 30.56 -8.67
C THR A 434 -7.14 29.75 -8.89
N ASP A 435 -8.25 30.21 -8.34
CA ASP A 435 -9.54 29.52 -8.29
C ASP A 435 -9.96 28.98 -9.68
N GLY A 436 -10.59 27.80 -9.71
CA GLY A 436 -11.10 27.18 -10.94
C GLY A 436 -12.56 26.81 -10.79
N THR A 437 -12.81 25.58 -10.38
CA THR A 437 -14.04 25.25 -9.64
C THR A 437 -13.76 25.31 -8.13
N ALA A 438 -12.60 24.79 -7.70
CA ALA A 438 -12.07 24.95 -6.35
C ALA A 438 -11.80 26.42 -6.01
N THR A 439 -11.98 26.76 -4.74
CA THR A 439 -11.88 28.09 -4.16
C THR A 439 -11.08 28.10 -2.85
N ALA A 440 -10.01 28.90 -2.79
CA ALA A 440 -9.34 29.13 -1.51
C ALA A 440 -10.20 30.01 -0.59
N ILE A 441 -10.46 29.68 0.67
CA ILE A 441 -9.86 28.65 1.55
C ILE A 441 -10.86 27.56 1.95
N SER A 442 -11.66 27.09 1.00
CA SER A 442 -12.55 25.94 1.19
C SER A 442 -11.72 24.67 1.03
N ASP A 443 -11.16 24.47 -0.16
CA ASP A 443 -10.63 23.17 -0.63
C ASP A 443 -9.11 23.22 -0.88
N TYR A 444 -8.49 24.42 -0.92
CA TYR A 444 -7.03 24.56 -0.99
C TYR A 444 -6.51 25.92 -0.48
N THR A 445 -5.19 26.03 -0.28
CA THR A 445 -4.55 27.32 0.05
C THR A 445 -3.97 28.02 -1.19
N ASN A 446 -4.37 29.28 -1.44
CA ASN A 446 -3.88 30.06 -2.58
C ASN A 446 -2.47 30.66 -2.41
N THR A 447 -1.63 30.02 -1.60
CA THR A 447 -0.26 30.46 -1.30
C THR A 447 0.63 30.30 -2.55
N PRO A 448 1.26 31.37 -3.08
CA PRO A 448 2.15 31.25 -4.22
C PRO A 448 3.46 30.55 -3.83
N LEU A 449 3.78 29.44 -4.49
CA LEU A 449 4.91 28.58 -4.20
C LEU A 449 6.14 28.98 -5.03
N THR A 450 7.34 28.73 -4.52
CA THR A 450 8.61 29.09 -5.18
C THR A 450 9.38 27.83 -5.58
N VAL A 451 9.85 27.79 -6.82
CA VAL A 451 10.66 26.70 -7.37
C VAL A 451 12.02 27.24 -7.83
N THR A 452 13.09 26.58 -7.42
CA THR A 452 14.47 27.05 -7.66
C THR A 452 15.31 25.97 -8.31
N PHE A 453 16.02 26.33 -9.38
CA PHE A 453 17.02 25.49 -10.05
C PHE A 453 18.38 26.17 -9.93
N ALA A 454 19.37 25.47 -9.37
CA ALA A 454 20.73 25.99 -9.21
C ALA A 454 21.47 26.17 -10.56
N ASP A 455 22.68 26.74 -10.55
CA ASP A 455 23.54 26.75 -11.74
C ASP A 455 23.92 25.29 -12.10
N GLY A 456 23.67 24.89 -13.34
CA GLY A 456 23.84 23.51 -13.83
C GLY A 456 22.62 22.60 -13.64
N ASP A 457 21.70 22.93 -12.74
CA ASP A 457 20.54 22.10 -12.38
C ASP A 457 19.50 22.00 -13.50
N ILE A 458 19.18 20.77 -13.91
CA ILE A 458 18.13 20.42 -14.86
C ILE A 458 17.12 19.42 -14.29
N THR A 459 17.30 19.01 -13.03
CA THR A 459 16.46 17.98 -12.40
C THR A 459 15.05 18.54 -12.23
N PRO A 460 14.01 17.87 -12.77
CA PRO A 460 12.63 18.31 -12.59
C PRO A 460 12.30 18.55 -11.12
N LYS A 461 11.55 19.62 -10.83
CA LYS A 461 11.13 19.95 -9.46
C LYS A 461 9.64 19.68 -9.31
N THR A 462 9.30 18.82 -8.37
CA THR A 462 7.93 18.61 -7.90
C THR A 462 7.50 19.74 -6.96
N ILE A 463 6.21 20.07 -6.97
CA ILE A 463 5.59 21.09 -6.12
C ILE A 463 4.20 20.60 -5.71
N THR A 464 3.86 20.69 -4.43
CA THR A 464 2.52 20.35 -3.91
C THR A 464 1.76 21.64 -3.59
N ILE A 465 0.50 21.73 -4.03
CA ILE A 465 -0.43 22.74 -3.52
C ILE A 465 -1.05 22.18 -2.24
N PRO A 466 -1.00 22.86 -1.08
CA PRO A 466 -1.69 22.37 0.11
C PRO A 466 -3.21 22.42 -0.11
N ILE A 467 -3.80 21.23 -0.16
CA ILE A 467 -5.25 20.97 -0.23
C ILE A 467 -5.82 21.02 1.20
N ILE A 468 -7.13 21.12 1.34
CA ILE A 468 -7.84 21.16 2.62
C ILE A 468 -8.82 19.98 2.65
N GLU A 469 -8.42 18.88 3.27
CA GLU A 469 -9.28 17.73 3.58
C GLU A 469 -10.43 18.14 4.52
N ASP A 470 -11.66 17.67 4.28
CA ASP A 470 -12.71 17.70 5.31
C ASP A 470 -13.41 16.34 5.59
N THR A 471 -14.72 16.21 5.39
CA THR A 471 -15.55 15.00 5.63
C THR A 471 -16.80 14.97 4.72
N VAL A 472 -16.78 15.68 3.58
CA VAL A 472 -17.93 15.97 2.71
C VAL A 472 -17.59 15.64 1.25
N PHE A 473 -18.18 14.56 0.74
CA PHE A 473 -18.03 14.14 -0.66
C PHE A 473 -18.43 15.25 -1.66
N GLU A 474 -17.49 15.70 -2.49
CA GLU A 474 -17.56 16.78 -3.47
C GLU A 474 -17.09 16.31 -4.89
N PRO A 475 -17.69 16.81 -5.99
CA PRO A 475 -17.36 16.31 -7.33
C PRO A 475 -16.05 16.88 -7.88
N THR A 476 -15.05 16.02 -8.14
CA THR A 476 -13.70 16.33 -8.70
C THR A 476 -13.47 17.78 -9.17
N GLU A 477 -12.83 18.56 -8.31
CA GLU A 477 -12.66 20.01 -8.45
C GLU A 477 -11.41 20.39 -9.28
N SER A 478 -11.14 21.69 -9.43
CA SER A 478 -10.03 22.20 -10.26
C SER A 478 -9.45 23.56 -9.84
N ILE A 479 -8.11 23.68 -9.90
CA ILE A 479 -7.30 24.86 -9.60
C ILE A 479 -6.47 25.24 -10.83
N ASN A 480 -6.42 26.53 -11.19
CA ASN A 480 -5.61 27.06 -12.29
C ASN A 480 -4.21 27.45 -11.81
N LEU A 481 -3.16 26.86 -12.38
CA LEU A 481 -1.76 27.12 -12.08
C LEU A 481 -1.10 28.01 -13.14
N THR A 482 -0.31 28.99 -12.71
CA THR A 482 0.45 29.89 -13.60
C THR A 482 1.91 30.02 -13.16
N LEU A 483 2.86 30.01 -14.10
CA LEU A 483 4.31 30.04 -13.83
C LEU A 483 4.95 31.36 -14.29
N ALA A 484 5.69 32.02 -13.39
CA ALA A 484 6.42 33.26 -13.68
C ALA A 484 7.85 33.23 -13.11
N ILE A 485 8.85 33.66 -13.89
CA ILE A 485 10.24 33.77 -13.41
C ILE A 485 10.40 35.00 -12.51
N THR A 486 10.98 34.80 -11.34
CA THR A 486 11.25 35.83 -10.33
C THR A 486 12.73 36.18 -10.23
N GLU A 487 13.64 35.25 -10.53
CA GLU A 487 15.09 35.48 -10.60
C GLU A 487 15.76 34.62 -11.69
N GLY A 488 16.90 35.09 -12.20
CA GLY A 488 17.70 34.38 -13.21
C GLY A 488 17.51 34.90 -14.63
N SER A 489 18.02 34.14 -15.60
CA SER A 489 18.11 34.52 -17.02
C SER A 489 17.34 33.60 -17.99
N ALA A 490 16.57 32.65 -17.45
CA ALA A 490 15.72 31.76 -18.24
C ALA A 490 14.53 32.49 -18.89
N THR A 491 13.87 31.82 -19.83
CA THR A 491 12.59 32.22 -20.40
C THR A 491 11.48 31.24 -20.02
N ILE A 492 10.26 31.73 -19.85
CA ILE A 492 9.08 30.87 -19.73
C ILE A 492 8.80 30.21 -21.09
N GLY A 493 8.59 28.89 -21.08
CA GLY A 493 8.29 28.05 -22.23
C GLY A 493 6.82 28.07 -22.66
N THR A 494 6.43 27.14 -23.53
CA THR A 494 5.05 27.07 -24.06
C THR A 494 4.05 26.48 -23.08
N GLN A 495 4.49 25.59 -22.17
CA GLN A 495 3.65 25.03 -21.11
C GLN A 495 3.81 25.87 -19.84
N ASN A 496 3.23 27.07 -19.84
CA ASN A 496 3.37 28.07 -18.77
C ASN A 496 2.14 28.19 -17.85
N THR A 497 1.11 27.39 -18.13
CA THR A 497 -0.06 27.19 -17.28
C THR A 497 -0.38 25.70 -17.21
N ALA A 498 -1.01 25.28 -16.12
CA ALA A 498 -1.56 23.94 -15.97
C ALA A 498 -2.84 23.99 -15.12
N ILE A 499 -3.60 22.90 -15.09
CA ILE A 499 -4.72 22.69 -14.16
C ILE A 499 -4.30 21.62 -13.16
N LEU A 500 -4.56 21.81 -11.87
CA LEU A 500 -4.57 20.74 -10.87
C LEU A 500 -6.03 20.36 -10.61
N GLN A 501 -6.35 19.07 -10.60
CA GLN A 501 -7.66 18.55 -10.18
C GLN A 501 -7.59 18.04 -8.75
N ILE A 502 -8.60 18.31 -7.93
CA ILE A 502 -8.75 17.69 -6.61
C ILE A 502 -9.71 16.51 -6.76
N VAL A 503 -9.34 15.35 -6.22
CA VAL A 503 -10.09 14.10 -6.26
C VAL A 503 -10.49 13.73 -4.84
N ASP A 504 -11.69 14.14 -4.47
CA ASP A 504 -12.42 13.69 -3.28
C ASP A 504 -12.21 12.20 -2.96
N ASN A 505 -11.87 11.92 -1.70
CA ASN A 505 -11.67 10.59 -1.13
C ASN A 505 -12.63 10.28 0.04
N ASP A 506 -13.65 11.10 0.29
CA ASP A 506 -14.62 10.92 1.35
C ASP A 506 -15.68 9.83 1.03
N PRO A 507 -16.21 9.13 2.04
CA PRO A 507 -17.19 8.09 1.83
C PRO A 507 -18.59 8.68 1.60
N SER A 508 -18.94 8.94 0.34
CA SER A 508 -20.29 9.30 -0.13
C SER A 508 -21.42 8.60 0.65
N GLU A 509 -22.50 9.34 0.99
CA GLU A 509 -23.66 8.86 1.78
C GLU A 509 -24.47 7.76 1.05
N ASN A 510 -23.90 6.55 0.99
CA ASN A 510 -24.09 5.55 -0.06
C ASN A 510 -23.51 6.00 -1.41
N LEU A 511 -22.94 5.05 -2.15
CA LEU A 511 -22.47 5.26 -3.53
C LEU A 511 -23.54 5.98 -4.37
N PRO A 512 -23.20 7.08 -5.08
CA PRO A 512 -24.16 7.83 -5.87
C PRO A 512 -24.63 7.02 -7.09
N LEU A 513 -25.94 6.77 -7.17
CA LEU A 513 -26.55 5.91 -8.19
C LEU A 513 -26.58 6.60 -9.57
N ASN A 514 -25.48 6.46 -10.32
CA ASN A 514 -25.31 7.03 -11.67
C ASN A 514 -26.44 6.61 -12.63
N SER A 515 -26.84 5.33 -12.63
CA SER A 515 -27.96 4.85 -13.43
C SER A 515 -28.65 3.63 -12.84
N ALA A 516 -29.94 3.49 -13.17
CA ALA A 516 -30.82 2.43 -12.72
C ALA A 516 -31.83 2.09 -13.83
N THR A 517 -31.77 0.87 -14.37
CA THR A 517 -32.61 0.47 -15.52
C THR A 517 -33.04 -0.98 -15.46
N TYR A 518 -34.18 -1.27 -16.07
CA TYR A 518 -34.44 -2.61 -16.58
C TYR A 518 -33.60 -2.87 -17.84
N LEU A 519 -33.22 -4.13 -18.04
CA LEU A 519 -32.51 -4.62 -19.21
C LEU A 519 -33.42 -5.57 -20.00
N GLY A 520 -33.27 -5.57 -21.32
CA GLY A 520 -34.01 -6.48 -22.20
C GLY A 520 -35.31 -5.88 -22.75
N THR A 521 -36.44 -6.53 -22.47
CA THR A 521 -37.63 -6.52 -23.32
C THR A 521 -38.93 -6.74 -22.53
N THR A 522 -40.09 -6.78 -23.20
CA THR A 522 -41.42 -6.89 -22.54
C THR A 522 -41.78 -8.34 -22.17
N GLY A 523 -40.84 -9.10 -21.61
CA GLY A 523 -40.99 -10.51 -21.25
C GLY A 523 -40.00 -10.91 -20.15
N ASN A 524 -40.07 -12.16 -19.67
CA ASN A 524 -39.19 -12.60 -18.60
C ASN A 524 -37.71 -12.58 -19.06
N ASP A 525 -36.90 -11.80 -18.36
CA ASP A 525 -35.49 -11.58 -18.63
C ASP A 525 -34.66 -11.95 -17.38
N SER A 526 -33.54 -12.66 -17.56
CA SER A 526 -32.64 -13.02 -16.45
C SER A 526 -31.20 -12.61 -16.73
N GLY A 527 -30.68 -11.64 -15.97
CA GLY A 527 -29.24 -11.39 -15.91
C GLY A 527 -28.52 -12.53 -15.20
N THR A 528 -27.46 -13.06 -15.80
CA THR A 528 -26.71 -14.23 -15.30
C THR A 528 -25.40 -13.81 -14.63
N SER A 529 -24.54 -13.08 -15.35
CA SER A 529 -23.24 -12.57 -14.87
C SER A 529 -22.97 -11.17 -15.46
N VAL A 530 -22.17 -10.37 -14.75
CA VAL A 530 -21.75 -9.01 -15.12
C VAL A 530 -20.29 -8.80 -14.75
N GLU A 531 -19.54 -8.18 -15.66
CA GLU A 531 -18.14 -7.81 -15.48
C GLU A 531 -17.85 -6.42 -16.07
N ILE A 532 -16.71 -5.82 -15.71
CA ILE A 532 -16.25 -4.52 -16.22
C ILE A 532 -14.98 -4.74 -17.05
N SER A 533 -15.04 -4.42 -18.36
CA SER A 533 -13.93 -4.70 -19.28
C SER A 533 -12.68 -3.89 -18.95
N PRO A 534 -11.53 -4.53 -18.67
CA PRO A 534 -10.31 -3.84 -18.23
C PRO A 534 -9.71 -2.96 -19.34
N VAL A 535 -9.92 -3.31 -20.61
CA VAL A 535 -9.39 -2.58 -21.77
C VAL A 535 -10.07 -1.22 -21.98
N ASN A 536 -11.34 -1.06 -21.58
CA ASN A 536 -12.17 0.06 -22.07
C ASN A 536 -13.33 0.48 -21.14
N ASN A 537 -13.40 -0.06 -19.92
CA ASN A 537 -14.39 0.22 -18.87
C ASN A 537 -15.87 0.07 -19.33
N ASN A 538 -16.13 -0.68 -20.42
CA ASN A 538 -17.49 -1.05 -20.78
C ASN A 538 -17.98 -2.19 -19.88
N ILE A 539 -19.24 -2.08 -19.47
CA ILE A 539 -19.95 -3.12 -18.74
C ILE A 539 -20.25 -4.26 -19.71
N ILE A 540 -19.82 -5.46 -19.35
CA ILE A 540 -20.14 -6.70 -20.03
C ILE A 540 -21.22 -7.39 -19.21
N ILE A 541 -22.38 -7.66 -19.79
CA ILE A 541 -23.39 -8.53 -19.16
C ILE A 541 -23.68 -9.71 -20.05
N ALA A 542 -24.00 -10.85 -19.46
CA ALA A 542 -24.71 -11.92 -20.16
C ALA A 542 -25.92 -12.39 -19.39
N GLY A 543 -26.92 -12.85 -20.14
CA GLY A 543 -28.21 -13.22 -19.61
C GLY A 543 -29.12 -13.79 -20.68
N ASN A 544 -30.29 -14.23 -20.24
CA ASN A 544 -31.34 -14.78 -21.08
C ASN A 544 -32.43 -13.73 -21.23
N PHE A 545 -32.40 -13.00 -22.34
CA PHE A 545 -33.34 -11.92 -22.63
C PHE A 545 -34.41 -12.44 -23.60
N ASN A 546 -35.66 -12.50 -23.14
CA ASN A 546 -36.82 -13.10 -23.78
C ASN A 546 -36.60 -14.56 -24.26
N GLY A 547 -35.75 -15.31 -23.55
CA GLY A 547 -35.34 -16.67 -23.91
C GLY A 547 -34.23 -16.76 -24.97
N VAL A 548 -33.60 -15.65 -25.34
CA VAL A 548 -32.35 -15.63 -26.11
C VAL A 548 -31.19 -15.37 -25.15
N GLY A 549 -30.28 -16.33 -25.01
CA GLY A 549 -29.00 -16.08 -24.36
C GLY A 549 -28.12 -15.19 -25.25
N GLU A 550 -27.64 -14.07 -24.72
CA GLU A 550 -26.75 -13.13 -25.40
C GLU A 550 -25.81 -12.42 -24.42
N ILE A 551 -24.70 -11.93 -24.95
CA ILE A 551 -23.86 -10.92 -24.31
C ILE A 551 -24.36 -9.56 -24.76
N GLN A 552 -24.58 -8.63 -23.83
CA GLN A 552 -24.75 -7.21 -24.14
C GLN A 552 -23.55 -6.44 -23.59
N ARG A 553 -23.06 -5.45 -24.35
CA ARG A 553 -21.99 -4.55 -23.93
C ARG A 553 -22.55 -3.14 -23.80
N LEU A 554 -22.34 -2.49 -22.65
CA LEU A 554 -22.86 -1.16 -22.35
C LEU A 554 -21.71 -0.24 -21.91
N GLN A 555 -21.86 1.06 -22.15
CA GLN A 555 -20.91 2.07 -21.64
C GLN A 555 -21.32 2.46 -20.20
N ASN A 556 -20.36 2.82 -19.34
CA ASN A 556 -20.69 3.36 -18.01
C ASN A 556 -21.69 4.54 -18.12
N GLY A 557 -22.69 4.56 -17.25
CA GLY A 557 -23.80 5.53 -17.25
C GLY A 557 -24.81 5.38 -18.41
N ASN A 558 -24.58 4.49 -19.38
CA ASN A 558 -25.45 4.30 -20.54
C ASN A 558 -26.20 2.96 -20.46
N THR A 559 -27.52 3.03 -20.49
CA THR A 559 -28.44 1.89 -20.36
C THR A 559 -28.76 1.23 -21.71
N ALA A 560 -28.28 1.78 -22.83
CA ALA A 560 -28.43 1.22 -24.17
C ALA A 560 -27.17 0.43 -24.59
N PRO A 561 -27.30 -0.84 -25.02
CA PRO A 561 -26.16 -1.61 -25.50
C PRO A 561 -25.46 -1.01 -26.74
N LEU A 562 -24.14 -1.00 -26.69
CA LEU A 562 -23.23 -0.76 -27.82
C LEU A 562 -23.27 -1.93 -28.83
N SER A 563 -23.44 -3.16 -28.32
CA SER A 563 -23.55 -4.38 -29.12
C SER A 563 -24.27 -5.49 -28.36
N ASN A 564 -25.19 -6.18 -29.04
CA ASN A 564 -25.78 -7.45 -28.59
C ASN A 564 -25.20 -8.58 -29.43
N THR A 565 -24.78 -9.66 -28.77
CA THR A 565 -24.07 -10.78 -29.39
C THR A 565 -24.71 -12.10 -28.96
N PRO A 566 -25.59 -12.69 -29.80
CA PRO A 566 -26.32 -13.91 -29.45
C PRO A 566 -25.44 -15.14 -29.23
N LEU A 567 -25.62 -15.78 -28.08
CA LEU A 567 -24.96 -17.02 -27.69
C LEU A 567 -25.68 -18.24 -28.27
N GLY A 568 -26.98 -18.15 -28.54
CA GLY A 568 -27.74 -19.18 -29.28
C GLY A 568 -28.19 -20.38 -28.43
N GLY A 569 -28.30 -20.17 -27.12
CA GLY A 569 -28.82 -21.10 -26.13
C GLY A 569 -29.16 -20.34 -24.84
N VAL A 570 -29.18 -21.03 -23.71
CA VAL A 570 -29.31 -20.46 -22.35
C VAL A 570 -27.93 -20.17 -21.77
N VAL A 571 -27.72 -18.97 -21.23
CA VAL A 571 -26.50 -18.57 -20.50
C VAL A 571 -26.55 -19.08 -19.06
N ASN A 572 -25.53 -19.83 -18.67
CA ASN A 572 -25.31 -20.30 -17.31
C ASN A 572 -24.27 -19.45 -16.56
N ASP A 573 -23.27 -18.91 -17.26
CA ASP A 573 -22.19 -18.10 -16.66
C ASP A 573 -21.36 -17.31 -17.70
N LEU A 574 -20.59 -16.32 -17.23
CA LEU A 574 -19.62 -15.52 -18.01
C LEU A 574 -18.50 -14.99 -17.10
N ASP A 575 -17.28 -14.94 -17.65
CA ASP A 575 -16.09 -14.29 -17.07
C ASP A 575 -15.33 -13.48 -18.16
N VAL A 576 -14.43 -12.58 -17.75
CA VAL A 576 -13.67 -11.66 -18.62
C VAL A 576 -12.19 -11.65 -18.25
N ASP A 577 -11.32 -11.85 -19.24
CA ASP A 577 -9.86 -11.78 -19.09
C ASP A 577 -9.43 -10.40 -18.56
N ARG A 578 -8.64 -10.40 -17.48
CA ARG A 578 -8.21 -9.20 -16.74
C ARG A 578 -7.27 -8.28 -17.52
N ASP A 579 -6.63 -8.77 -18.58
CA ASP A 579 -5.68 -8.00 -19.39
C ASP A 579 -6.20 -7.79 -20.82
N SER A 580 -6.61 -8.88 -21.49
CA SER A 580 -7.06 -8.81 -22.89
C SER A 580 -8.51 -8.34 -23.05
N GLY A 581 -9.31 -8.46 -21.99
CA GLY A 581 -10.75 -8.25 -22.03
C GLY A 581 -11.52 -9.28 -22.86
N GLU A 582 -10.89 -10.37 -23.31
CA GLU A 582 -11.59 -11.49 -23.96
C GLU A 582 -12.71 -12.01 -23.05
N ILE A 583 -13.91 -12.15 -23.64
CA ILE A 583 -15.12 -12.51 -22.91
C ILE A 583 -15.40 -13.99 -23.14
N VAL A 584 -15.43 -14.80 -22.08
CA VAL A 584 -15.85 -16.19 -22.15
C VAL A 584 -17.25 -16.36 -21.56
N ALA A 585 -18.14 -17.03 -22.31
CA ALA A 585 -19.49 -17.33 -21.86
C ALA A 585 -19.81 -18.82 -22.04
N VAL A 586 -20.56 -19.37 -21.09
CA VAL A 586 -20.97 -20.79 -21.08
C VAL A 586 -22.46 -21.00 -20.87
N GLY A 587 -22.96 -22.12 -21.37
CA GLY A 587 -24.37 -22.44 -21.37
C GLY A 587 -24.70 -23.84 -21.89
N ASP A 588 -25.95 -24.05 -22.30
CA ASP A 588 -26.37 -25.24 -23.07
C ASP A 588 -25.94 -25.19 -24.55
N PHE A 589 -25.45 -24.04 -25.01
CA PHE A 589 -24.77 -23.85 -26.29
C PHE A 589 -23.30 -24.31 -26.26
N GLY A 590 -22.75 -24.62 -25.08
CA GLY A 590 -21.35 -24.98 -24.87
C GLY A 590 -20.51 -23.83 -24.28
N ILE A 591 -19.31 -23.64 -24.83
CA ILE A 591 -18.35 -22.57 -24.52
C ILE A 591 -18.23 -21.67 -25.75
N LYS A 592 -18.11 -20.35 -25.55
CA LYS A 592 -17.68 -19.41 -26.57
C LYS A 592 -16.76 -18.33 -25.98
N VAL A 593 -15.65 -18.07 -26.64
CA VAL A 593 -14.76 -16.94 -26.33
C VAL A 593 -14.90 -15.87 -27.42
N TYR A 594 -14.95 -14.60 -27.02
CA TYR A 594 -15.20 -13.45 -27.87
C TYR A 594 -14.16 -12.35 -27.67
N ASP A 595 -13.60 -11.84 -28.77
CA ASP A 595 -12.88 -10.57 -28.77
C ASP A 595 -13.88 -9.41 -28.66
N PRO A 596 -13.86 -8.57 -27.60
CA PRO A 596 -14.75 -7.42 -27.45
C PRO A 596 -14.46 -6.32 -28.48
N THR A 597 -13.26 -6.29 -29.04
CA THR A 597 -12.73 -5.24 -29.93
C THR A 597 -13.18 -5.49 -31.36
N ALA A 598 -12.99 -6.70 -31.90
CA ALA A 598 -13.54 -7.10 -33.20
C ALA A 598 -15.03 -7.49 -33.15
N ASN A 599 -15.58 -7.78 -31.97
CA ASN A 599 -16.92 -8.36 -31.75
C ASN A 599 -17.11 -9.69 -32.52
N THR A 600 -16.12 -10.58 -32.41
CA THR A 600 -16.10 -11.89 -33.09
C THR A 600 -15.85 -13.03 -32.12
N VAL A 601 -16.49 -14.17 -32.36
CA VAL A 601 -16.13 -15.45 -31.71
C VAL A 601 -14.70 -15.81 -32.14
N LEU A 602 -13.80 -15.98 -31.19
CA LEU A 602 -12.44 -16.48 -31.42
C LEU A 602 -12.47 -18.01 -31.57
N TRP A 603 -13.12 -18.69 -30.62
CA TRP A 603 -13.41 -20.12 -30.69
C TRP A 603 -14.69 -20.50 -29.95
N SER A 604 -15.20 -21.70 -30.23
CA SER A 604 -16.39 -22.24 -29.57
C SER A 604 -16.34 -23.77 -29.50
N GLN A 605 -16.78 -24.33 -28.38
CA GLN A 605 -16.87 -25.78 -28.15
C GLN A 605 -18.29 -26.15 -27.73
N LEU A 606 -18.94 -27.06 -28.45
CA LEU A 606 -20.30 -27.51 -28.12
C LEU A 606 -20.31 -28.40 -26.86
N GLY A 607 -21.34 -28.25 -26.03
CA GLY A 607 -21.54 -29.05 -24.81
C GLY A 607 -22.60 -28.41 -23.91
N THR A 608 -22.59 -28.78 -22.63
CA THR A 608 -23.30 -28.04 -21.58
C THR A 608 -22.29 -27.78 -20.45
N PHE A 609 -22.12 -26.51 -20.08
CA PHE A 609 -21.21 -26.09 -19.03
C PHE A 609 -21.94 -25.12 -18.09
N ASN A 610 -21.56 -25.13 -16.81
CA ASN A 610 -22.33 -24.50 -15.73
C ASN A 610 -21.63 -23.28 -15.11
N ARG A 611 -20.29 -23.26 -15.16
CA ARG A 611 -19.44 -22.12 -14.80
C ARG A 611 -18.20 -22.05 -15.65
N VAL A 612 -17.60 -20.87 -15.69
CA VAL A 612 -16.36 -20.60 -16.40
C VAL A 612 -15.49 -19.57 -15.66
N ALA A 613 -14.18 -19.67 -15.83
CA ALA A 613 -13.25 -18.62 -15.47
C ALA A 613 -12.12 -18.53 -16.51
N ILE A 614 -11.47 -17.37 -16.66
CA ILE A 614 -10.39 -17.12 -17.63
C ILE A 614 -9.18 -16.43 -16.98
N ALA A 615 -7.98 -16.93 -17.32
CA ALA A 615 -6.70 -16.37 -16.90
C ALA A 615 -6.10 -15.46 -17.99
N SER A 616 -5.12 -14.63 -17.62
CA SER A 616 -4.52 -13.57 -18.46
C SER A 616 -3.81 -14.03 -19.74
N ASP A 617 -3.57 -15.34 -19.91
CA ASP A 617 -3.06 -15.91 -21.18
C ASP A 617 -4.15 -16.52 -22.06
N GLY A 618 -5.42 -16.22 -21.77
CA GLY A 618 -6.60 -16.80 -22.42
C GLY A 618 -6.84 -18.27 -22.05
N THR A 619 -6.19 -18.82 -21.02
CA THR A 619 -6.52 -20.14 -20.49
C THR A 619 -7.88 -20.12 -19.80
N VAL A 620 -8.81 -20.94 -20.29
CA VAL A 620 -10.19 -21.03 -19.79
C VAL A 620 -10.36 -22.28 -18.92
N ALA A 621 -10.86 -22.11 -17.70
CA ALA A 621 -11.35 -23.19 -16.84
C ALA A 621 -12.87 -23.30 -16.95
N THR A 622 -13.41 -24.49 -17.25
CA THR A 622 -14.86 -24.74 -17.27
C THR A 622 -15.28 -25.83 -16.30
N LEU A 623 -16.44 -25.64 -15.68
CA LEU A 623 -17.11 -26.60 -14.80
C LEU A 623 -18.37 -27.17 -15.47
N ASN A 624 -18.59 -28.48 -15.36
CA ASN A 624 -19.83 -29.14 -15.79
C ASN A 624 -20.42 -29.99 -14.64
N ASN A 625 -21.57 -29.56 -14.13
CA ASN A 625 -22.27 -30.14 -12.98
C ASN A 625 -23.09 -31.39 -13.35
N SER A 626 -23.15 -31.78 -14.62
CA SER A 626 -23.77 -33.04 -15.05
C SER A 626 -22.79 -34.22 -15.09
N THR A 627 -21.49 -33.92 -14.99
CA THR A 627 -20.38 -34.89 -15.03
C THR A 627 -19.36 -34.69 -13.91
N ASP A 628 -19.56 -33.68 -13.04
CA ASP A 628 -18.64 -33.23 -11.99
C ASP A 628 -17.21 -32.99 -12.48
N THR A 629 -17.06 -32.51 -13.72
CA THR A 629 -15.75 -32.33 -14.38
C THR A 629 -15.31 -30.88 -14.41
N ILE A 630 -14.03 -30.66 -14.09
CA ILE A 630 -13.26 -29.47 -14.47
C ILE A 630 -12.54 -29.78 -15.79
N THR A 631 -12.46 -28.79 -16.69
CA THR A 631 -11.63 -28.88 -17.91
C THR A 631 -10.90 -27.56 -18.14
N LEU A 632 -9.60 -27.63 -18.41
CA LEU A 632 -8.80 -26.49 -18.89
C LEU A 632 -8.69 -26.52 -20.41
N TRP A 633 -8.83 -25.35 -21.03
CA TRP A 633 -8.69 -25.09 -22.46
C TRP A 633 -7.68 -23.96 -22.65
N ASN A 634 -6.83 -24.04 -23.67
CA ASN A 634 -5.99 -22.89 -24.05
C ASN A 634 -6.79 -21.83 -24.83
N ALA A 635 -6.20 -20.65 -25.02
CA ALA A 635 -6.76 -19.55 -25.82
C ALA A 635 -7.15 -19.93 -27.27
N ALA A 636 -6.69 -21.07 -27.79
CA ALA A 636 -7.06 -21.61 -29.10
C ALA A 636 -8.23 -22.63 -29.04
N GLY A 637 -8.90 -22.78 -27.90
CA GLY A 637 -10.02 -23.71 -27.70
C GLY A 637 -9.63 -25.19 -27.67
N THR A 638 -8.34 -25.50 -27.49
CA THR A 638 -7.86 -26.88 -27.35
C THR A 638 -7.85 -27.28 -25.88
N GLN A 639 -8.50 -28.40 -25.56
CA GLN A 639 -8.44 -28.99 -24.22
C GLN A 639 -6.99 -29.35 -23.83
N LEU A 640 -6.54 -28.82 -22.70
CA LEU A 640 -5.24 -29.10 -22.09
C LEU A 640 -5.30 -30.33 -21.17
N THR A 641 -6.24 -30.30 -20.23
CA THR A 641 -6.42 -31.32 -19.18
C THR A 641 -7.87 -31.32 -18.70
N SER A 642 -8.33 -32.39 -18.06
CA SER A 642 -9.62 -32.48 -17.39
C SER A 642 -9.57 -33.48 -16.25
N THR A 643 -10.26 -33.18 -15.15
CA THR A 643 -10.40 -34.07 -14.00
C THR A 643 -11.86 -34.15 -13.55
N THR A 644 -12.25 -35.28 -12.98
CA THR A 644 -13.56 -35.44 -12.33
C THR A 644 -13.40 -35.26 -10.83
N LEU A 645 -14.18 -34.36 -10.24
CA LEU A 645 -14.21 -34.13 -8.81
C LEU A 645 -14.57 -35.41 -8.07
N THR A 646 -13.71 -35.83 -7.15
CA THR A 646 -13.96 -37.03 -6.34
C THR A 646 -14.74 -36.66 -5.07
N GLY A 647 -15.53 -37.61 -4.55
CA GLY A 647 -16.35 -37.40 -3.35
C GLY A 647 -17.59 -38.29 -3.33
N THR A 648 -18.43 -38.11 -2.31
CA THR A 648 -19.72 -38.82 -2.21
C THR A 648 -20.83 -37.92 -2.73
N ASN A 649 -21.31 -38.22 -3.96
CA ASN A 649 -22.36 -37.46 -4.64
C ASN A 649 -22.07 -35.94 -4.61
N VAL A 650 -20.98 -35.58 -5.30
CA VAL A 650 -20.48 -34.20 -5.43
C VAL A 650 -21.52 -33.35 -6.16
N ASN A 651 -21.63 -32.08 -5.77
CA ASN A 651 -22.46 -31.08 -6.43
C ASN A 651 -21.62 -29.79 -6.45
N PRO A 652 -20.81 -29.54 -7.49
CA PRO A 652 -19.97 -28.35 -7.53
C PRO A 652 -20.82 -27.09 -7.76
N ALA A 653 -20.46 -26.00 -7.11
CA ALA A 653 -21.25 -24.76 -7.12
C ALA A 653 -20.66 -23.70 -8.05
N ASP A 654 -19.36 -23.44 -7.94
CA ASP A 654 -18.66 -22.29 -8.50
C ASP A 654 -17.20 -22.64 -8.85
N ILE A 655 -16.56 -21.85 -9.73
CA ILE A 655 -15.15 -21.98 -10.14
C ILE A 655 -14.52 -20.59 -10.27
N THR A 656 -13.23 -20.47 -9.94
CA THR A 656 -12.40 -19.34 -10.40
C THR A 656 -11.00 -19.86 -10.75
N ILE A 657 -10.22 -19.04 -11.45
CA ILE A 657 -8.83 -19.34 -11.84
C ILE A 657 -7.95 -18.16 -11.42
N ASP A 658 -6.75 -18.48 -10.93
CA ASP A 658 -5.68 -17.50 -10.75
C ASP A 658 -5.25 -16.95 -12.13
N PRO A 659 -5.26 -15.63 -12.36
CA PRO A 659 -4.91 -15.06 -13.66
C PRO A 659 -3.47 -15.33 -14.08
N THR A 660 -2.55 -15.51 -13.12
CA THR A 660 -1.11 -15.63 -13.32
C THR A 660 -0.66 -17.09 -13.21
N THR A 661 -0.89 -17.73 -12.06
CA THR A 661 -0.41 -19.09 -11.77
C THR A 661 -1.26 -20.18 -12.44
N LYS A 662 -2.47 -19.83 -12.90
CA LYS A 662 -3.46 -20.74 -13.51
C LYS A 662 -3.88 -21.90 -12.61
N GLN A 663 -3.68 -21.74 -11.30
CA GLN A 663 -4.33 -22.58 -10.29
C GLN A 663 -5.85 -22.41 -10.38
N VAL A 664 -6.58 -23.52 -10.24
CA VAL A 664 -8.05 -23.56 -10.39
C VAL A 664 -8.68 -23.88 -9.05
N PHE A 665 -9.68 -23.10 -8.65
CA PHE A 665 -10.36 -23.23 -7.36
C PHE A 665 -11.84 -23.52 -7.57
N VAL A 666 -12.36 -24.58 -6.92
CA VAL A 666 -13.75 -25.04 -7.09
C VAL A 666 -14.44 -25.23 -5.75
N THR A 667 -15.68 -24.75 -5.68
CA THR A 667 -16.58 -24.88 -4.52
C THR A 667 -17.71 -25.86 -4.76
N GLY A 668 -18.51 -26.15 -3.73
CA GLY A 668 -19.71 -26.97 -3.79
C GLY A 668 -19.82 -27.92 -2.60
N TYR A 669 -20.73 -28.89 -2.67
CA TYR A 669 -20.96 -29.81 -1.56
C TYR A 669 -20.86 -31.30 -1.91
N ASN A 670 -20.44 -32.09 -0.93
CA ASN A 670 -20.56 -33.53 -0.92
C ASN A 670 -21.91 -33.90 -0.25
N GLN A 671 -22.82 -34.59 -0.95
CA GLN A 671 -24.10 -35.01 -0.38
C GLN A 671 -23.94 -36.34 0.39
N VAL A 672 -23.45 -36.25 1.63
CA VAL A 672 -23.13 -37.37 2.54
C VAL A 672 -24.33 -38.29 2.83
N THR A 673 -25.52 -37.73 3.06
CA THR A 673 -26.79 -38.49 3.17
C THR A 673 -27.92 -37.74 2.48
N SER A 674 -29.12 -38.33 2.40
CA SER A 674 -30.32 -37.65 1.88
C SER A 674 -30.74 -36.38 2.64
N THR A 675 -30.12 -36.07 3.79
CA THR A 675 -30.39 -34.87 4.59
C THR A 675 -29.12 -34.22 5.18
N LEU A 676 -27.94 -34.59 4.68
CA LEU A 676 -26.66 -34.00 5.11
C LEU A 676 -25.78 -33.72 3.90
N GLN A 677 -25.35 -32.47 3.79
CA GLN A 677 -24.33 -31.96 2.87
C GLN A 677 -23.09 -31.56 3.70
N THR A 678 -21.92 -31.56 3.08
CA THR A 678 -20.73 -30.86 3.58
C THR A 678 -20.16 -29.99 2.47
N PRO A 679 -19.81 -28.72 2.72
CA PRO A 679 -19.16 -27.89 1.71
C PRO A 679 -17.78 -28.46 1.34
N PHE A 680 -17.16 -27.89 0.32
CA PHE A 680 -15.75 -28.04 0.02
C PHE A 680 -15.25 -26.80 -0.73
N LEU A 681 -13.98 -26.46 -0.50
CA LEU A 681 -13.15 -25.69 -1.40
C LEU A 681 -11.94 -26.55 -1.76
N ARG A 682 -11.60 -26.60 -3.05
CA ARG A 682 -10.48 -27.41 -3.55
C ARG A 682 -9.64 -26.59 -4.52
N GLY A 683 -8.35 -26.45 -4.22
CA GLY A 683 -7.36 -25.84 -5.11
C GLY A 683 -6.63 -26.90 -5.94
N PHE A 684 -6.45 -26.61 -7.21
CA PHE A 684 -5.79 -27.47 -8.18
C PHE A 684 -4.68 -26.71 -8.91
N ASP A 685 -3.62 -27.41 -9.32
CA ASP A 685 -2.60 -26.83 -10.19
C ASP A 685 -3.11 -26.64 -11.64
N SER A 686 -2.29 -25.99 -12.47
CA SER A 686 -2.55 -25.77 -13.90
C SER A 686 -2.56 -27.06 -14.75
N SER A 687 -2.31 -28.23 -14.15
CA SER A 687 -2.50 -29.56 -14.73
C SER A 687 -3.76 -30.29 -14.22
N LEU A 688 -4.51 -29.68 -13.29
CA LEU A 688 -5.65 -30.22 -12.54
C LEU A 688 -5.32 -31.36 -11.56
N ASN A 689 -4.10 -31.38 -11.03
CA ASN A 689 -3.78 -32.14 -9.81
C ASN A 689 -4.29 -31.38 -8.58
N LEU A 690 -4.85 -32.07 -7.59
CA LEU A 690 -5.31 -31.45 -6.34
C LEU A 690 -4.10 -31.00 -5.50
N LEU A 691 -3.98 -29.71 -5.23
CA LEU A 691 -2.98 -29.14 -4.32
C LEU A 691 -3.42 -29.28 -2.88
N TRP A 692 -4.60 -28.75 -2.56
CA TRP A 692 -5.12 -28.64 -1.20
C TRP A 692 -6.65 -28.70 -1.18
N LYS A 693 -7.22 -28.93 0.01
CA LYS A 693 -8.67 -28.95 0.22
C LYS A 693 -9.05 -28.33 1.56
N THR A 694 -9.92 -27.34 1.53
CA THR A 694 -10.31 -26.52 2.68
C THR A 694 -11.82 -26.66 2.90
N TRP A 695 -12.23 -26.85 4.16
CA TRP A 695 -13.61 -27.19 4.56
C TRP A 695 -14.24 -28.43 3.88
N ASP A 696 -13.47 -29.22 3.13
CA ASP A 696 -13.91 -30.46 2.46
C ASP A 696 -14.05 -31.63 3.46
N PHE A 697 -15.08 -31.56 4.30
CA PHE A 697 -15.33 -32.50 5.41
C PHE A 697 -15.94 -33.83 4.92
N SER A 698 -15.39 -34.95 5.39
CA SER A 698 -15.90 -36.28 5.06
C SER A 698 -17.13 -36.71 5.88
N ALA A 699 -17.81 -37.74 5.38
CA ALA A 699 -18.91 -38.43 6.04
C ALA A 699 -18.59 -38.99 7.44
N THR A 700 -17.31 -39.14 7.77
CA THR A 700 -16.82 -39.68 9.05
C THR A 700 -16.38 -38.62 10.05
N GLU A 701 -16.14 -37.38 9.61
CA GLU A 701 -15.76 -36.26 10.48
C GLU A 701 -16.99 -35.54 11.05
N VAL A 702 -18.12 -35.56 10.34
CA VAL A 702 -19.38 -34.96 10.81
C VAL A 702 -20.23 -35.98 11.58
N THR A 703 -20.31 -35.82 12.92
CA THR A 703 -21.09 -36.73 13.78
C THR A 703 -22.38 -36.10 14.30
N GLY A 704 -23.53 -36.58 13.79
CA GLY A 704 -24.85 -36.11 14.25
C GLY A 704 -26.03 -36.72 13.49
N GLN A 705 -27.22 -36.68 14.10
CA GLN A 705 -28.50 -37.00 13.47
C GLN A 705 -29.35 -35.73 13.41
N ASN A 706 -30.04 -35.49 12.29
CA ASN A 706 -30.86 -34.30 12.01
C ASN A 706 -30.09 -32.96 11.84
N LEU A 707 -28.86 -33.00 11.30
CA LEU A 707 -28.11 -31.80 10.93
C LEU A 707 -28.33 -31.48 9.45
N GLY A 708 -29.38 -30.71 9.16
CA GLY A 708 -29.84 -30.39 7.81
C GLY A 708 -29.00 -29.31 7.13
N ALA A 709 -27.74 -29.62 6.81
CA ALA A 709 -26.88 -28.74 6.03
C ALA A 709 -27.45 -28.50 4.62
N ASP A 710 -27.61 -27.22 4.30
CA ASP A 710 -28.01 -26.68 3.00
C ASP A 710 -27.03 -25.55 2.66
N THR A 711 -26.16 -25.78 1.67
CA THR A 711 -25.09 -24.83 1.28
C THR A 711 -25.36 -24.15 -0.08
N ARG A 712 -26.65 -23.98 -0.43
CA ARG A 712 -27.05 -23.20 -1.61
C ARG A 712 -26.57 -21.74 -1.49
N GLY A 713 -25.62 -21.36 -2.34
CA GLY A 713 -25.03 -20.01 -2.36
C GLY A 713 -23.52 -19.98 -2.14
N GLU A 714 -22.83 -21.13 -2.21
CA GLU A 714 -21.37 -21.12 -2.35
C GLU A 714 -20.96 -20.38 -3.63
N ARG A 715 -20.12 -19.35 -3.47
CA ARG A 715 -19.58 -18.50 -4.53
C ARG A 715 -18.09 -18.27 -4.29
N ILE A 716 -17.33 -18.09 -5.35
CA ILE A 716 -15.88 -17.82 -5.26
C ILE A 716 -15.46 -16.78 -6.28
N THR A 717 -14.42 -16.01 -5.95
CA THR A 717 -13.80 -15.04 -6.85
C THR A 717 -12.32 -14.89 -6.49
N MET A 718 -11.51 -14.50 -7.47
CA MET A 718 -10.14 -14.06 -7.25
C MET A 718 -10.13 -12.53 -7.34
N GLY A 719 -9.78 -11.87 -6.23
CA GLY A 719 -9.58 -10.43 -6.19
C GLY A 719 -8.37 -10.00 -7.04
N LYS A 720 -8.26 -8.70 -7.31
CA LYS A 720 -7.10 -8.16 -8.06
C LYS A 720 -5.86 -8.03 -7.17
N ASP A 721 -6.07 -8.01 -5.85
CA ASP A 721 -5.09 -8.13 -4.78
C ASP A 721 -4.51 -9.56 -4.61
N GLY A 722 -4.80 -10.49 -5.53
CA GLY A 722 -4.44 -11.91 -5.44
C GLY A 722 -5.20 -12.70 -4.37
N GLY A 723 -6.20 -12.11 -3.70
CA GLY A 723 -6.96 -12.79 -2.65
C GLY A 723 -7.98 -13.79 -3.21
N LEU A 724 -7.97 -15.04 -2.74
CA LEU A 724 -9.03 -16.00 -3.04
C LEU A 724 -10.19 -15.79 -2.06
N TYR A 725 -11.28 -15.19 -2.54
CA TYR A 725 -12.43 -14.85 -1.72
C TYR A 725 -13.54 -15.89 -1.86
N PHE A 726 -13.85 -16.54 -0.74
CA PHE A 726 -14.92 -17.54 -0.64
C PHE A 726 -16.13 -16.98 0.11
N LEU A 727 -17.33 -17.26 -0.42
CA LEU A 727 -18.62 -17.07 0.22
C LEU A 727 -19.27 -18.43 0.43
N GLY A 728 -19.74 -18.72 1.64
CA GLY A 728 -20.46 -19.93 1.98
C GLY A 728 -21.72 -19.69 2.80
N ARG A 729 -22.59 -20.70 2.83
CA ARG A 729 -23.81 -20.73 3.63
C ARG A 729 -23.98 -22.10 4.30
N THR A 730 -24.58 -22.12 5.48
CA THR A 730 -25.15 -23.34 6.08
C THR A 730 -26.51 -23.03 6.71
N ASP A 731 -27.57 -23.78 6.37
CA ASP A 731 -28.69 -23.97 7.28
C ASP A 731 -28.35 -25.09 8.31
N GLY A 732 -28.87 -25.03 9.53
CA GLY A 732 -28.91 -26.19 10.45
C GLY A 732 -28.63 -25.92 11.94
N GLY A 733 -27.72 -25.01 12.28
CA GLY A 733 -27.35 -24.70 13.68
C GLY A 733 -26.15 -25.50 14.24
N ASN A 734 -25.10 -24.77 14.63
CA ASN A 734 -23.95 -25.05 15.53
C ASN A 734 -23.14 -26.37 15.43
N ASN A 735 -23.64 -27.45 14.82
CA ASN A 735 -23.10 -28.80 15.04
C ASN A 735 -22.36 -29.40 13.83
N VAL A 736 -22.36 -28.71 12.68
CA VAL A 736 -21.66 -29.17 11.46
C VAL A 736 -20.14 -29.07 11.62
N PHE A 737 -19.68 -28.01 12.28
CA PHE A 737 -18.27 -27.85 12.62
C PHE A 737 -17.93 -28.65 13.88
N GLN A 738 -17.24 -29.77 13.68
CA GLN A 738 -16.43 -30.44 14.71
C GLN A 738 -15.00 -30.42 14.22
N ARG A 739 -14.05 -29.95 15.03
CA ARG A 739 -12.63 -30.04 14.74
C ARG A 739 -11.98 -30.97 15.77
N ASP A 740 -11.00 -31.75 15.33
CA ASP A 740 -10.18 -32.58 16.20
C ASP A 740 -11.00 -33.57 17.07
N GLY A 741 -12.18 -33.98 16.56
CA GLY A 741 -13.09 -34.92 17.21
C GLY A 741 -13.90 -34.37 18.39
N GLN A 742 -13.93 -33.04 18.60
CA GLN A 742 -14.73 -32.42 19.67
C GLN A 742 -15.91 -31.61 19.12
N THR A 743 -17.07 -31.75 19.78
CA THR A 743 -18.23 -30.88 19.58
C THR A 743 -17.86 -29.43 19.89
N ILE A 744 -18.10 -28.50 18.96
CA ILE A 744 -17.96 -27.06 19.23
C ILE A 744 -19.08 -26.63 20.20
N THR A 745 -18.73 -26.78 21.48
CA THR A 745 -19.53 -26.39 22.66
C THR A 745 -18.81 -25.31 23.47
N GLN A 746 -17.69 -24.81 22.95
CA GLN A 746 -16.98 -23.62 23.41
C GLN A 746 -17.20 -22.46 22.44
N ASN A 747 -16.90 -21.23 22.88
CA ASN A 747 -17.24 -20.01 22.17
C ASN A 747 -16.42 -19.86 20.86
N LEU A 748 -17.09 -19.53 19.74
CA LEU A 748 -16.43 -19.37 18.42
C LEU A 748 -15.37 -18.26 18.44
N ALA A 749 -15.59 -17.21 19.24
CA ALA A 749 -14.73 -16.03 19.43
C ALA A 749 -13.32 -16.31 20.01
N SER A 750 -12.84 -17.56 19.97
CA SER A 750 -11.53 -17.96 20.48
C SER A 750 -10.56 -18.44 19.39
N LYS A 751 -11.03 -18.69 18.15
CA LYS A 751 -10.21 -19.11 16.99
C LYS A 751 -10.71 -18.63 15.62
N VAL A 752 -11.75 -17.81 15.60
CA VAL A 752 -12.22 -17.01 14.45
C VAL A 752 -12.65 -15.68 15.06
N ASP A 753 -12.34 -14.56 14.41
CA ASP A 753 -12.69 -13.26 14.96
C ASP A 753 -14.20 -13.00 14.80
N VAL A 754 -14.93 -13.33 15.85
CA VAL A 754 -16.38 -13.13 15.94
C VAL A 754 -16.60 -11.76 16.56
N ASP A 755 -16.69 -10.78 15.68
CA ASP A 755 -16.92 -9.37 16.01
C ASP A 755 -18.13 -9.15 16.95
N SER A 756 -18.15 -7.96 17.55
CA SER A 756 -19.20 -7.57 18.51
C SER A 756 -20.62 -7.57 17.91
N PHE A 757 -20.76 -7.55 16.58
CA PHE A 757 -22.02 -7.67 15.85
C PHE A 757 -22.67 -9.06 15.98
N ASN A 758 -21.89 -10.12 16.18
CA ASN A 758 -22.34 -11.52 16.16
C ASN A 758 -22.66 -12.10 17.56
N ASN A 759 -22.98 -11.24 18.54
CA ASN A 759 -23.21 -11.63 19.94
C ASN A 759 -24.50 -12.47 20.14
N PHE A 760 -24.39 -13.78 19.96
CA PHE A 760 -25.51 -14.73 19.89
C PHE A 760 -25.72 -15.51 21.21
N SER A 761 -26.97 -15.52 21.71
CA SER A 761 -27.37 -16.31 22.88
C SER A 761 -28.68 -17.09 22.64
N GLY A 762 -28.55 -18.29 22.07
CA GLY A 762 -29.71 -19.18 21.88
C GLY A 762 -29.32 -20.58 21.38
N ALA A 763 -30.27 -21.51 21.49
CA ALA A 763 -30.16 -22.84 20.87
C ALA A 763 -31.34 -23.04 19.92
N GLY A 764 -31.07 -23.19 18.63
CA GLY A 764 -32.10 -23.35 17.60
C GLY A 764 -31.51 -23.57 16.21
N ALA A 765 -32.32 -24.09 15.29
CA ALA A 765 -31.93 -24.21 13.89
C ALA A 765 -31.84 -22.81 13.26
N GLY A 766 -30.63 -22.44 12.86
CA GLY A 766 -30.31 -21.16 12.24
C GLY A 766 -29.67 -21.30 10.88
N THR A 767 -29.50 -20.17 10.20
CA THR A 767 -28.69 -20.06 8.97
C THR A 767 -27.51 -19.14 9.24
N PHE A 768 -26.36 -19.52 8.73
CA PHE A 768 -25.11 -18.78 8.81
C PHE A 768 -24.60 -18.58 7.40
N THR A 769 -24.27 -17.34 7.07
CA THR A 769 -23.33 -17.04 6.00
C THR A 769 -21.93 -17.00 6.61
N PHE A 770 -20.92 -17.34 5.83
CA PHE A 770 -19.52 -17.12 6.21
C PHE A 770 -18.74 -16.69 4.98
N HIS A 771 -17.74 -15.85 5.18
CA HIS A 771 -16.86 -15.36 4.11
C HIS A 771 -15.42 -15.36 4.60
N ALA A 772 -14.47 -15.54 3.67
CA ALA A 772 -13.06 -15.60 4.00
C ALA A 772 -12.19 -15.16 2.82
N LYS A 773 -11.04 -14.56 3.16
CA LYS A 773 -9.86 -14.50 2.31
C LYS A 773 -9.04 -15.75 2.62
N ILE A 774 -8.63 -16.44 1.57
CA ILE A 774 -7.96 -17.74 1.63
C ILE A 774 -6.69 -17.61 0.81
N ASN A 775 -5.59 -18.16 1.31
CA ASN A 775 -4.33 -18.18 0.61
C ASN A 775 -4.44 -19.16 -0.56
N PRO A 776 -4.32 -18.71 -1.83
CA PRO A 776 -4.53 -19.58 -2.99
C PRO A 776 -3.49 -20.70 -3.07
N ASN A 777 -2.27 -20.49 -2.58
CA ASN A 777 -1.16 -21.45 -2.73
C ASN A 777 -1.27 -22.65 -1.78
N ASN A 778 -1.81 -22.46 -0.57
CA ASN A 778 -1.85 -23.50 0.47
C ASN A 778 -3.26 -23.80 1.05
N GLY A 779 -4.27 -23.00 0.72
CA GLY A 779 -5.65 -23.17 1.16
C GLY A 779 -5.93 -22.77 2.61
N ILE A 780 -4.96 -22.19 3.33
CA ILE A 780 -5.15 -21.67 4.68
C ILE A 780 -6.11 -20.47 4.63
N VAL A 781 -6.94 -20.32 5.67
CA VAL A 781 -7.84 -19.17 5.82
C VAL A 781 -7.07 -18.05 6.49
N ASP A 782 -6.74 -16.99 5.75
CA ASP A 782 -5.96 -15.84 6.27
C ASP A 782 -6.82 -14.98 7.20
N ARG A 783 -8.00 -14.56 6.72
CA ARG A 783 -9.05 -13.94 7.53
C ARG A 783 -10.39 -14.57 7.15
N GLY A 784 -11.20 -14.93 8.15
CA GLY A 784 -12.52 -15.49 7.96
C GLY A 784 -13.49 -15.01 9.02
N GLN A 785 -14.73 -14.77 8.63
CA GLN A 785 -15.77 -14.24 9.52
C GLN A 785 -17.13 -14.90 9.24
N PHE A 786 -17.94 -14.98 10.30
CA PHE A 786 -19.31 -15.49 10.23
C PHE A 786 -20.31 -14.33 10.24
N ILE A 787 -21.37 -14.45 9.45
CA ILE A 787 -22.52 -13.55 9.46
C ILE A 787 -23.73 -14.41 9.82
N VAL A 788 -24.25 -14.26 11.04
CA VAL A 788 -25.47 -14.99 11.46
C VAL A 788 -26.69 -14.41 10.75
N THR A 789 -27.38 -15.21 9.93
CA THR A 789 -28.46 -14.73 9.05
C THR A 789 -29.83 -15.35 9.29
N ARG A 790 -30.04 -16.29 10.24
CA ARG A 790 -31.41 -16.72 10.61
C ARG A 790 -31.49 -17.44 11.95
N THR A 791 -32.62 -17.32 12.62
CA THR A 791 -33.17 -18.34 13.54
C THR A 791 -34.61 -18.67 13.11
N SER A 792 -35.14 -19.82 13.55
CA SER A 792 -36.43 -20.33 13.09
C SER A 792 -37.67 -19.49 13.45
N THR A 793 -37.53 -18.38 14.20
CA THR A 793 -38.63 -17.45 14.50
C THR A 793 -38.15 -15.98 14.55
N GLY A 794 -38.50 -15.20 13.52
CA GLY A 794 -38.56 -13.73 13.62
C GLY A 794 -37.23 -12.97 13.66
N ALA A 795 -36.15 -13.53 13.11
CA ALA A 795 -34.85 -12.86 13.01
C ALA A 795 -34.60 -12.27 11.61
N ASN A 796 -33.83 -11.19 11.58
CA ASN A 796 -33.35 -10.50 10.38
C ASN A 796 -32.44 -11.43 9.56
N SER A 797 -32.45 -11.31 8.23
CA SER A 797 -31.82 -12.29 7.35
C SER A 797 -31.34 -11.70 6.02
N PHE A 798 -30.13 -12.09 5.61
CA PHE A 798 -29.55 -11.85 4.29
C PHE A 798 -29.28 -13.20 3.62
N THR A 799 -29.71 -13.34 2.37
CA THR A 799 -29.39 -14.47 1.48
C THR A 799 -28.48 -13.94 0.38
N PRO A 800 -27.16 -14.11 0.52
CA PRO A 800 -26.20 -13.70 -0.50
C PRO A 800 -26.25 -14.65 -1.70
N ASN A 801 -25.95 -14.12 -2.89
CA ASN A 801 -25.96 -14.82 -4.16
C ASN A 801 -24.79 -14.43 -5.09
N SER A 802 -24.01 -13.39 -4.78
CA SER A 802 -22.78 -13.02 -5.50
C SER A 802 -21.69 -12.52 -4.54
N ILE A 803 -20.43 -12.61 -4.94
CA ILE A 803 -19.26 -12.02 -4.28
C ILE A 803 -18.31 -11.49 -5.36
N THR A 804 -17.69 -10.33 -5.11
CA THR A 804 -16.51 -9.86 -5.84
C THR A 804 -15.58 -9.12 -4.86
N ALA A 805 -14.34 -8.84 -5.28
CA ALA A 805 -13.42 -7.96 -4.56
C ALA A 805 -12.80 -6.95 -5.53
N ASP A 806 -12.47 -5.76 -5.02
CA ASP A 806 -11.82 -4.71 -5.81
C ASP A 806 -10.28 -4.82 -5.80
N GLU A 807 -9.63 -3.82 -6.41
CA GLU A 807 -8.19 -3.61 -6.45
C GLU A 807 -7.53 -3.44 -5.08
N PHE A 808 -8.28 -3.07 -4.04
CA PHE A 808 -7.78 -2.90 -2.68
C PHE A 808 -8.13 -4.10 -1.78
N GLY A 809 -8.81 -5.13 -2.31
CA GLY A 809 -9.26 -6.29 -1.55
C GLY A 809 -10.55 -6.07 -0.75
N ASN A 810 -11.26 -4.94 -0.93
CA ASN A 810 -12.57 -4.71 -0.32
C ASN A 810 -13.59 -5.68 -0.93
N VAL A 811 -14.42 -6.30 -0.11
CA VAL A 811 -15.28 -7.43 -0.53
C VAL A 811 -16.74 -7.00 -0.61
N TYR A 812 -17.36 -7.24 -1.76
CA TYR A 812 -18.73 -6.86 -2.06
C TYR A 812 -19.61 -8.10 -2.24
N ILE A 813 -20.49 -8.35 -1.27
CA ILE A 813 -21.40 -9.50 -1.25
C ILE A 813 -22.81 -9.02 -1.62
N GLY A 814 -23.29 -9.44 -2.79
CA GLY A 814 -24.63 -9.11 -3.29
C GLY A 814 -25.67 -10.18 -2.94
N GLY A 815 -26.92 -9.78 -2.71
CA GLY A 815 -27.99 -10.75 -2.45
C GLY A 815 -29.39 -10.16 -2.29
N SER A 816 -30.16 -10.80 -1.42
CA SER A 816 -31.56 -10.48 -1.11
C SER A 816 -31.83 -10.55 0.40
N SER A 817 -32.70 -9.68 0.90
CA SER A 817 -33.14 -9.67 2.30
C SER A 817 -34.30 -10.65 2.52
N ALA A 818 -34.26 -11.41 3.62
CA ALA A 818 -35.20 -12.51 3.90
C ALA A 818 -36.07 -12.31 5.16
N PHE A 819 -36.01 -11.14 5.81
CA PHE A 819 -37.10 -10.58 6.62
C PHE A 819 -36.93 -9.06 6.81
N GLN A 820 -37.96 -8.40 7.35
CA GLN A 820 -37.89 -6.96 7.66
C GLN A 820 -36.81 -6.69 8.73
N LEU A 821 -35.86 -5.78 8.48
CA LEU A 821 -34.65 -5.58 9.31
C LEU A 821 -34.94 -4.73 10.56
N GLN A 822 -35.81 -5.23 11.43
CA GLN A 822 -36.25 -4.55 12.66
C GLN A 822 -35.36 -4.85 13.88
N ASN A 823 -35.43 -3.99 14.88
CA ASN A 823 -34.75 -4.14 16.19
C ASN A 823 -33.22 -4.24 16.16
N ARG A 824 -32.53 -3.40 15.36
CA ARG A 824 -31.23 -2.86 15.81
C ARG A 824 -31.47 -1.57 16.62
N PRO A 825 -30.92 -1.41 17.82
CA PRO A 825 -31.07 -0.19 18.61
C PRO A 825 -30.28 0.95 17.96
N ALA A 826 -30.90 2.13 17.85
CA ALA A 826 -30.29 3.38 17.39
C ALA A 826 -29.55 3.32 16.03
N LYS A 827 -30.33 3.36 14.94
CA LYS A 827 -30.12 4.17 13.72
C LYS A 827 -28.80 4.14 12.90
N THR A 828 -27.66 3.67 13.39
CA THR A 828 -26.35 3.78 12.71
C THR A 828 -25.40 2.60 12.99
N ILE A 829 -24.43 2.38 12.08
CA ILE A 829 -23.15 1.69 12.30
C ILE A 829 -22.06 2.71 12.02
N ASN A 830 -21.12 2.96 12.94
CA ASN A 830 -20.07 3.98 12.78
C ASN A 830 -20.64 5.32 12.23
N ASN A 831 -21.71 5.81 12.87
CA ASN A 831 -22.54 6.96 12.43
C ASN A 831 -23.25 6.85 11.06
N GLN A 832 -23.02 5.83 10.24
CA GLN A 832 -23.67 5.59 8.95
C GLN A 832 -25.06 4.92 9.10
N PRO A 833 -26.15 5.46 8.51
CA PRO A 833 -27.52 5.04 8.83
C PRO A 833 -27.98 3.75 8.14
N VAL A 834 -28.01 2.64 8.89
CA VAL A 834 -28.56 1.36 8.41
C VAL A 834 -30.08 1.41 8.30
N GLY A 835 -30.59 1.34 7.07
CA GLY A 835 -32.03 1.36 6.75
C GLY A 835 -32.82 0.16 7.29
N ALA A 836 -34.15 0.32 7.35
CA ALA A 836 -35.08 -0.74 7.74
C ALA A 836 -35.61 -1.48 6.50
N TYR A 837 -34.77 -2.36 5.94
CA TYR A 837 -35.07 -3.16 4.74
C TYR A 837 -36.37 -3.96 4.86
N THR A 838 -37.11 -4.09 3.75
CA THR A 838 -38.33 -4.91 3.65
C THR A 838 -38.07 -6.29 3.03
N LEU A 839 -38.92 -7.27 3.35
CA LEU A 839 -38.75 -8.66 2.90
C LEU A 839 -38.67 -8.75 1.37
N GLY A 840 -37.53 -9.24 0.87
CA GLY A 840 -37.29 -9.50 -0.55
C GLY A 840 -36.55 -8.37 -1.27
N GLU A 841 -36.20 -7.27 -0.62
CA GLU A 841 -35.38 -6.21 -1.24
C GLU A 841 -33.97 -6.72 -1.57
N MET A 842 -33.43 -6.26 -2.71
CA MET A 842 -32.02 -6.44 -3.03
C MET A 842 -31.16 -5.69 -2.01
N ALA A 843 -30.07 -6.31 -1.58
CA ALA A 843 -29.13 -5.73 -0.62
C ALA A 843 -27.69 -6.07 -0.98
N VAL A 844 -26.78 -5.17 -0.61
CA VAL A 844 -25.33 -5.34 -0.74
C VAL A 844 -24.72 -5.20 0.65
N LEU A 845 -23.70 -6.03 0.91
CA LEU A 845 -22.77 -5.89 2.01
C LEU A 845 -21.39 -5.58 1.42
N GLY A 846 -20.89 -4.37 1.64
CA GLY A 846 -19.50 -4.00 1.41
C GLY A 846 -18.69 -4.15 2.69
N LEU A 847 -17.47 -4.65 2.55
CA LEU A 847 -16.51 -4.96 3.61
C LEU A 847 -15.18 -4.33 3.25
N SER A 848 -14.49 -3.68 4.20
CA SER A 848 -13.10 -3.28 4.01
C SER A 848 -12.18 -4.50 3.84
N ALA A 849 -11.00 -4.31 3.25
CA ALA A 849 -10.01 -5.36 3.00
C ALA A 849 -9.55 -6.13 4.25
N ASP A 850 -9.49 -5.45 5.39
CA ASP A 850 -9.17 -5.99 6.72
C ASP A 850 -10.37 -6.68 7.42
N TYR A 851 -11.58 -6.50 6.87
CA TYR A 851 -12.89 -6.94 7.34
C TYR A 851 -13.42 -6.27 8.63
N THR A 852 -12.91 -5.11 9.05
CA THR A 852 -13.42 -4.41 10.25
C THR A 852 -14.62 -3.51 9.93
N ILE A 853 -14.58 -2.76 8.83
CA ILE A 853 -15.65 -1.87 8.38
C ILE A 853 -16.69 -2.67 7.59
N ARG A 854 -17.97 -2.43 7.89
CA ARG A 854 -19.11 -3.03 7.17
C ARG A 854 -20.13 -1.97 6.78
N LYS A 855 -20.44 -1.87 5.48
CA LYS A 855 -21.53 -1.04 4.95
C LYS A 855 -22.62 -1.95 4.37
N PHE A 856 -23.88 -1.72 4.74
CA PHE A 856 -25.06 -2.42 4.20
C PHE A 856 -25.98 -1.39 3.54
N TRP A 857 -26.32 -1.57 2.25
CA TRP A 857 -27.19 -0.65 1.50
C TRP A 857 -28.17 -1.37 0.55
N THR A 858 -29.26 -0.67 0.17
CA THR A 858 -30.08 -1.05 -1.00
C THR A 858 -29.50 -0.44 -2.27
N PRO A 859 -29.45 -1.15 -3.40
CA PRO A 859 -29.08 -0.59 -4.70
C PRO A 859 -30.25 0.16 -5.39
N LEU A 860 -31.29 0.51 -4.61
CA LEU A 860 -32.55 1.09 -5.05
C LEU A 860 -32.99 2.16 -4.06
N THR A 861 -33.45 3.30 -4.57
CA THR A 861 -34.07 4.35 -3.76
C THR A 861 -35.53 4.00 -3.44
N GLN A 862 -35.87 3.89 -2.15
CA GLN A 862 -37.27 3.79 -1.74
C GLN A 862 -38.00 5.12 -1.99
N THR A 863 -38.82 5.18 -3.04
CA THR A 863 -39.93 6.13 -3.09
C THR A 863 -40.96 5.80 -2.01
N SER A 864 -41.92 6.71 -1.75
CA SER A 864 -42.81 6.74 -0.57
C SER A 864 -43.72 5.53 -0.28
N ASP A 865 -43.63 4.46 -1.05
CA ASP A 865 -44.53 3.31 -1.00
C ASP A 865 -43.84 2.17 -0.23
N ALA A 866 -44.47 1.69 0.84
CA ALA A 866 -43.81 0.96 1.94
C ALA A 866 -43.40 -0.52 1.67
N ASP A 867 -43.22 -0.88 0.40
CA ASP A 867 -42.69 -2.16 -0.08
C ASP A 867 -41.69 -1.83 -1.20
N GLY A 868 -40.38 -1.78 -0.89
CA GLY A 868 -39.33 -1.54 -1.89
C GLY A 868 -39.24 -2.66 -2.93
N ALA A 869 -38.63 -2.38 -4.08
CA ALA A 869 -38.61 -3.33 -5.20
C ALA A 869 -37.87 -4.63 -4.83
N LYS A 870 -38.53 -5.77 -5.11
CA LYS A 870 -38.13 -7.08 -4.57
C LYS A 870 -37.43 -7.92 -5.62
N GLY A 871 -36.31 -8.52 -5.27
CA GLY A 871 -35.43 -9.19 -6.21
C GLY A 871 -34.19 -9.79 -5.56
N SER A 872 -33.21 -10.13 -6.39
CA SER A 872 -31.85 -10.48 -5.95
C SER A 872 -30.82 -9.82 -6.84
N VAL A 873 -29.67 -9.45 -6.25
CA VAL A 873 -28.42 -9.35 -7.01
C VAL A 873 -28.04 -10.77 -7.49
N ASN A 874 -27.62 -10.91 -8.73
CA ASN A 874 -27.18 -12.17 -9.34
C ASN A 874 -25.67 -12.16 -9.61
N GLY A 875 -25.15 -10.99 -10.00
CA GLY A 875 -23.72 -10.67 -10.12
C GLY A 875 -23.45 -9.22 -9.70
N PHE A 876 -22.23 -8.96 -9.26
CA PHE A 876 -21.72 -7.66 -8.79
C PHE A 876 -20.27 -7.55 -9.24
N ALA A 877 -19.87 -6.43 -9.86
CA ALA A 877 -18.51 -6.21 -10.37
C ALA A 877 -17.99 -4.83 -9.96
N VAL A 878 -16.68 -4.71 -9.70
CA VAL A 878 -15.99 -3.46 -9.34
C VAL A 878 -14.68 -3.33 -10.12
N ALA A 879 -14.43 -2.15 -10.69
CA ALA A 879 -13.15 -1.76 -11.26
C ALA A 879 -13.06 -0.25 -11.49
N LYS A 880 -11.91 0.35 -11.20
CA LYS A 880 -11.50 1.70 -11.67
C LYS A 880 -12.53 2.78 -11.35
N GLY A 881 -12.92 2.89 -10.08
CA GLY A 881 -13.92 3.87 -9.62
C GLY A 881 -15.33 3.62 -10.17
N GLN A 882 -15.68 2.35 -10.45
CA GLN A 882 -17.01 1.96 -10.93
C GLN A 882 -17.46 0.65 -10.30
N ALA A 883 -18.70 0.62 -9.79
CA ALA A 883 -19.41 -0.59 -9.38
C ALA A 883 -20.65 -0.82 -10.24
N VAL A 884 -20.99 -2.08 -10.45
CA VAL A 884 -22.16 -2.50 -11.24
C VAL A 884 -22.88 -3.68 -10.58
N ILE A 885 -24.20 -3.59 -10.51
CA ILE A 885 -25.09 -4.72 -10.13
C ILE A 885 -25.86 -5.19 -11.35
N LEU A 886 -25.88 -6.50 -11.56
CA LEU A 886 -26.86 -7.19 -12.39
C LEU A 886 -27.75 -8.06 -11.48
N GLY A 887 -29.06 -7.83 -11.56
CA GLY A 887 -30.04 -8.53 -10.72
C GLY A 887 -31.32 -8.92 -11.45
N THR A 888 -32.24 -9.52 -10.71
CA THR A 888 -33.60 -9.82 -11.17
C THR A 888 -34.61 -9.22 -10.21
N VAL A 889 -35.52 -8.39 -10.73
CA VAL A 889 -36.63 -7.77 -9.98
C VAL A 889 -37.94 -8.51 -10.29
N THR A 890 -38.84 -8.57 -9.30
CA THR A 890 -40.01 -9.46 -9.29
C THR A 890 -41.34 -8.79 -8.89
N GLN A 891 -41.30 -7.69 -8.13
CA GLN A 891 -42.48 -6.96 -7.61
C GLN A 891 -42.26 -5.43 -7.57
N PRO A 892 -43.31 -4.62 -7.71
CA PRO A 892 -43.47 -3.91 -8.99
C PRO A 892 -43.32 -2.38 -8.94
N SER A 893 -42.17 -1.86 -8.50
CA SER A 893 -41.72 -0.50 -8.87
C SER A 893 -40.25 -0.25 -8.56
N VAL A 894 -39.45 0.00 -9.61
CA VAL A 894 -38.18 0.74 -9.48
C VAL A 894 -38.41 2.18 -9.94
N ALA A 895 -37.97 3.15 -9.15
CA ALA A 895 -37.91 4.55 -9.56
C ALA A 895 -36.77 4.73 -10.57
N THR A 896 -37.13 4.81 -11.86
CA THR A 896 -36.15 4.93 -12.95
C THR A 896 -35.76 6.38 -13.22
N THR A 897 -34.53 6.58 -13.70
CA THR A 897 -34.14 7.85 -14.31
C THR A 897 -34.97 8.10 -15.58
N THR A 898 -35.20 9.37 -15.92
CA THR A 898 -36.12 9.72 -17.00
C THR A 898 -35.70 9.11 -18.34
N ASN A 899 -36.64 8.38 -18.96
CA ASN A 899 -36.59 7.66 -20.25
C ASN A 899 -36.42 6.13 -20.21
N ALA A 900 -36.16 5.49 -19.06
CA ALA A 900 -36.16 4.02 -19.01
C ALA A 900 -37.59 3.48 -19.24
N ILE A 901 -37.73 2.51 -20.15
CA ILE A 901 -39.01 1.84 -20.41
C ILE A 901 -39.23 0.81 -19.31
N ASN A 902 -40.26 1.01 -18.47
CA ASN A 902 -40.77 -0.05 -17.59
C ASN A 902 -41.33 -1.19 -18.47
N PRO A 903 -40.71 -2.38 -18.53
CA PRO A 903 -41.05 -3.35 -19.57
C PRO A 903 -42.36 -4.11 -19.33
N ASN A 904 -42.80 -4.22 -18.07
CA ASN A 904 -43.75 -5.25 -17.67
C ASN A 904 -44.75 -4.80 -16.58
N PRO A 905 -45.88 -4.16 -16.96
CA PRO A 905 -46.95 -3.81 -16.03
C PRO A 905 -47.82 -5.00 -15.58
N LEU A 906 -47.41 -6.26 -15.86
CA LEU A 906 -48.18 -7.48 -15.57
C LEU A 906 -47.52 -8.41 -14.55
N GLY A 907 -46.28 -8.14 -14.15
CA GLY A 907 -45.51 -8.90 -13.16
C GLY A 907 -44.78 -10.10 -13.78
N GLY A 908 -43.45 -10.04 -13.75
CA GLY A 908 -42.55 -11.08 -14.20
C GLY A 908 -41.22 -11.02 -13.44
N ASN A 909 -40.28 -11.87 -13.84
CA ASN A 909 -38.88 -11.73 -13.47
C ASN A 909 -38.21 -10.93 -14.59
N ASP A 910 -37.79 -9.70 -14.29
CA ASP A 910 -37.18 -8.81 -15.27
C ASP A 910 -35.72 -8.52 -14.84
N ALA A 911 -34.79 -8.45 -15.80
CA ALA A 911 -33.38 -8.16 -15.54
C ALA A 911 -33.17 -6.67 -15.22
N TYR A 912 -32.26 -6.38 -14.29
CA TYR A 912 -32.01 -5.03 -13.79
C TYR A 912 -30.51 -4.72 -13.73
N LEU A 913 -30.12 -3.52 -14.18
CA LEU A 913 -28.77 -2.97 -14.05
C LEU A 913 -28.80 -1.73 -13.15
N ALA A 914 -27.86 -1.65 -12.22
CA ALA A 914 -27.48 -0.42 -11.54
C ALA A 914 -25.99 -0.15 -11.69
N THR A 915 -25.62 1.12 -11.79
CA THR A 915 -24.24 1.57 -11.92
C THR A 915 -23.94 2.70 -10.95
N TRP A 916 -22.73 2.71 -10.40
CA TRP A 916 -22.21 3.73 -9.51
C TRP A 916 -20.82 4.17 -9.96
N SER A 917 -20.46 5.41 -9.62
CA SER A 917 -19.05 5.72 -9.38
C SER A 917 -18.72 5.21 -7.98
N VAL A 918 -17.51 4.67 -7.82
CA VAL A 918 -16.92 4.25 -6.55
C VAL A 918 -15.78 5.19 -6.24
#